data_AF-A0A6J2WPN1-F1
#
_entry.id   AF-A0A6J2WPN1-F1
#
_cell.length_a   1.000
_cell.length_b   1.000
_cell.length_c   1.000
_cell.angle_alpha   90.00
_cell.angle_beta   90.00
_cell.angle_gamma   90.00
#
_symmetry.space_group_name_H-M   'P 1'
#
loop_
_entity.id
_entity.type
_entity.pdbx_description
1 polymer ?
#
loop_
_entity_poly.entity_id
_entity_poly.type
_entity_poly.pdbx_seq_one_letter_code
_entity_poly.pdbx_strand_id
1 'polypeptide(L)'
;MPGERNERTELKSSADWLETHSLHHCGLTLSHLLSLCSHSQQAGGCDRSSRQLWISATALQDFELQLYRAIEMYHSRIQWLSQDSMRVFGVVKGSKLGVLIDTSDVSSSSDRLPDLQHNLLRLIEEQLCAKEQLYLMSFNTEVNSLRHEPRDVNAVRLQEAREWVLKLDAAGGCNLLEAVKRALTHTQLNSLLIILNSCPAQHTDVVCDYLSQCMLGRDLAVHSVAYNSSRAETIHTVKRLASATGGQYHLFSAALGVVEGSTDLDLLWGEIKAAREVLCNVEKMQQCLTKDPMLTLSGEVLTDLERLQLCDSGLIPHTHAAPLNIQPAEPLPTTSSDWLETHGLSAQRLDLYQLLAPNAYSPLKEFVPILGKTVSSTVHERAMDQCEWHDRTVKNVHVNLPLLYNYQRQLGHAMAMLERRILWLSSTNSRQIWGSVCEQRVNILVEMSSLNVHYRPYIQHFLRLLLQEQLANTQYFNVILFGSDIVQWKEQAVPSEPENLQAVWQWMRCREFEGGRDTLKALRFVLGGPPEEEESSLSGGIYLLTSGVPEEEMAVAAEYISERCSVRRQKLHVCLFTGEDMPSCPLPCYATPADNATALHQLAHAGNGRFHWVSTTGIIESDDIRILIDEMEKAVNYWEKASLLVDSLTQRCRGSAPEESLSPTESVLALSTQSRGRRERLPPPRHTTLTQARLLLKEKSQSPQAAKTWRPNSAKANIPPARPVHGWGPVDSVSLSKQRGVKVSQSVFYMEDGQLGMVFKTYSKPKSVWKLITPLKLPKTEEICSTKRWLKRFGINKLKLDLHKLVSGPECTHQKTLVPAIRKTVSAQYCCIFPSVQLNGRVCHLRLSCGELRQYLTETDRLLRRYCQRMQWLLKGSRCVFGTVLEKAVCILLDISGSMAPCLPQLKRDLGSLIWEQLHKQRVRFSLVAFSGEIRVWRFTLTEASDEECRDAVQWLEQLTTHGATSTVEALQTACGFADSLGVYMISDGRPESSCSLVLRETERLTAEKHITIHTVSVNDQDSTANEFLQNLAHMTGGRFHCTPAEADARAANKVLADGFREGEEPELPEFQSDDLRRLKEEIDKLRLFQQQAKVFRLMFFYISL
;
A
#
# COMPACT_ATOMS: atom_id res chain seq x y z
N MET A 1 -7.52 26.71 0.46
CA MET A 1 -6.10 26.34 0.57
C MET A 1 -5.36 26.43 -0.77
N PRO A 2 -4.20 27.11 -0.84
CA PRO A 2 -3.47 27.34 -2.08
C PRO A 2 -2.83 26.04 -2.59
N GLY A 3 -3.40 25.53 -3.68
CA GLY A 3 -2.64 24.99 -4.81
C GLY A 3 -2.15 23.57 -4.71
N GLU A 4 -3.01 22.63 -5.09
CA GLU A 4 -2.60 21.47 -5.88
C GLU A 4 -1.64 21.92 -7.02
N ARG A 5 -0.38 21.52 -6.94
CA ARG A 5 0.38 21.15 -8.13
C ARG A 5 0.62 19.66 -8.01
N ASN A 6 0.05 18.91 -8.95
CA ASN A 6 0.56 17.60 -9.33
C ASN A 6 2.09 17.66 -9.34
N GLU A 7 2.73 16.97 -8.40
CA GLU A 7 4.11 16.53 -8.58
C GLU A 7 4.08 15.54 -9.75
N ARG A 8 4.17 16.05 -10.98
CA ARG A 8 5.02 15.38 -11.94
C ARG A 8 6.36 15.32 -11.23
N THR A 9 6.69 14.16 -10.65
CA THR A 9 8.02 13.89 -10.09
C THR A 9 9.02 14.50 -11.05
N GLU A 10 9.66 15.60 -10.64
CA GLU A 10 10.70 16.21 -11.45
C GLU A 10 11.67 15.08 -11.79
N LEU A 11 11.99 14.92 -13.08
CA LEU A 11 12.97 13.96 -13.58
C LEU A 11 14.36 14.35 -13.04
N LYS A 12 14.54 14.15 -11.73
CA LYS A 12 15.79 14.35 -10.99
C LYS A 12 16.61 13.09 -11.14
N SER A 13 17.92 13.22 -11.25
CA SER A 13 18.80 12.06 -11.14
C SER A 13 18.83 11.51 -9.71
N SER A 14 19.44 10.35 -9.52
CA SER A 14 19.66 9.82 -8.17
C SER A 14 20.57 10.74 -7.36
N ALA A 15 21.59 11.35 -7.99
CA ALA A 15 22.49 12.29 -7.32
C ALA A 15 21.72 13.50 -6.73
N ASP A 16 20.92 14.19 -7.56
CA ASP A 16 20.17 15.39 -7.12
C ASP A 16 19.07 15.01 -6.10
N TRP A 17 18.51 13.81 -6.22
CA TRP A 17 17.51 13.31 -5.29
C TRP A 17 18.12 12.94 -3.93
N LEU A 18 19.33 12.36 -3.92
CA LEU A 18 20.07 12.00 -2.70
C LEU A 18 20.57 13.20 -1.90
N GLU A 19 20.67 14.40 -2.49
CA GLU A 19 20.97 15.62 -1.73
C GLU A 19 19.99 15.88 -0.58
N THR A 20 18.74 15.44 -0.75
CA THR A 20 17.65 15.59 0.23
C THR A 20 17.24 14.28 0.90
N HIS A 21 17.66 13.13 0.37
CA HIS A 21 17.22 11.80 0.82
C HIS A 21 18.36 10.84 1.20
N SER A 22 19.62 11.30 1.21
CA SER A 22 20.78 10.50 1.66
C SER A 22 20.70 10.19 3.14
N LEU A 23 21.36 9.11 3.58
CA LEU A 23 21.43 8.74 4.99
C LEU A 23 22.02 9.85 5.85
N HIS A 24 22.99 10.60 5.30
CA HIS A 24 23.58 11.74 5.98
C HIS A 24 22.55 12.86 6.23
N HIS A 25 21.76 13.22 5.21
CA HIS A 25 20.72 14.24 5.33
C HIS A 25 19.60 13.80 6.30
N CYS A 26 19.22 12.53 6.25
CA CYS A 26 18.18 11.97 7.13
C CYS A 26 18.66 11.75 8.58
N GLY A 27 19.93 12.02 8.91
CA GLY A 27 20.48 11.79 10.25
C GLY A 27 20.60 10.31 10.61
N LEU A 28 20.70 9.42 9.61
CA LEU A 28 20.73 7.95 9.75
C LEU A 28 22.15 7.40 9.57
N THR A 29 23.12 8.10 10.14
CA THR A 29 24.54 7.72 10.10
C THR A 29 25.00 7.25 11.47
N LEU A 30 26.10 6.48 11.51
CA LEU A 30 26.68 6.01 12.77
C LEU A 30 27.09 7.18 13.69
N SER A 31 27.55 8.29 13.12
CA SER A 31 27.88 9.50 13.88
C SER A 31 26.65 10.15 14.55
N HIS A 32 25.49 10.14 13.89
CA HIS A 32 24.22 10.59 14.48
C HIS A 32 23.71 9.64 15.55
N LEU A 33 23.86 8.33 15.35
CA LEU A 33 23.53 7.36 16.38
C LEU A 33 24.36 7.59 17.65
N LEU A 34 25.65 7.87 17.49
CA LEU A 34 26.54 8.19 18.60
C LEU A 34 26.22 9.55 19.27
N SER A 35 25.65 10.52 18.54
CA SER A 35 25.24 11.81 19.11
C SER A 35 23.93 11.74 19.89
N LEU A 36 23.08 10.74 19.62
CA LEU A 36 21.85 10.46 20.38
C LEU A 36 22.13 9.80 21.74
N CYS A 37 23.36 9.36 21.99
CA CYS A 37 23.79 8.87 23.30
C CYS A 37 23.88 10.02 24.32
N SER A 38 23.24 9.85 25.48
CA SER A 38 23.34 10.83 26.58
C SER A 38 24.68 10.71 27.30
N HIS A 39 25.24 11.84 27.76
CA HIS A 39 26.45 11.88 28.60
C HIS A 39 26.09 12.07 30.07
N SER A 40 26.61 11.22 30.96
CA SER A 40 26.56 11.42 32.41
C SER A 40 27.96 11.70 32.94
N GLN A 41 28.20 12.91 33.47
CA GLN A 41 29.37 13.16 34.32
C GLN A 41 29.01 12.76 35.75
N GLN A 42 29.60 11.69 36.27
CA GLN A 42 29.57 11.43 37.71
C GLN A 42 30.48 12.46 38.40
N ALA A 43 29.87 13.30 39.25
CA ALA A 43 30.60 14.18 40.14
C ALA A 43 31.18 13.36 41.31
N GLY A 44 32.50 13.14 41.28
CA GLY A 44 33.27 12.65 42.43
C GLY A 44 34.05 11.37 42.18
N GLY A 45 35.36 11.50 41.90
CA GLY A 45 36.30 10.37 41.85
C GLY A 45 37.35 10.55 40.76
N CYS A 46 38.62 10.60 41.16
CA CYS A 46 39.76 10.84 40.28
C CYS A 46 40.04 9.60 39.41
N ASP A 47 39.43 9.51 38.21
CA ASP A 47 40.00 8.75 37.11
C ASP A 47 39.48 9.26 35.75
N ARG A 48 40.38 9.80 34.91
CA ARG A 48 40.06 10.35 33.59
C ARG A 48 40.23 9.27 32.51
N SER A 49 39.30 8.31 32.38
CA SER A 49 39.32 7.40 31.21
C SER A 49 38.02 6.65 30.88
N SER A 50 36.91 6.83 31.60
CA SER A 50 35.67 6.09 31.31
C SER A 50 34.52 7.03 30.92
N ARG A 51 34.42 7.39 29.64
CA ARG A 51 33.26 8.12 29.09
C ARG A 51 32.08 7.17 28.92
N GLN A 52 31.09 7.26 29.81
CA GLN A 52 29.89 6.42 29.77
C GLN A 52 28.81 7.07 28.87
N LEU A 53 28.42 6.34 27.82
CA LEU A 53 27.37 6.71 26.86
C LEU A 53 26.12 5.84 27.11
N TRP A 54 24.93 6.43 27.05
CA TRP A 54 23.66 5.72 27.26
C TRP A 54 22.70 5.96 26.09
N ILE A 55 22.13 4.89 25.52
CA ILE A 55 21.03 4.94 24.55
C ILE A 55 19.83 4.17 25.11
N SER A 56 18.63 4.72 24.95
CA SER A 56 17.40 4.00 25.28
C SER A 56 17.07 2.93 24.24
N ALA A 57 16.60 1.76 24.67
CA ALA A 57 16.20 0.67 23.77
C ALA A 57 15.10 1.09 22.79
N THR A 58 14.22 2.00 23.20
CA THR A 58 13.16 2.58 22.35
C THR A 58 13.74 3.48 21.25
N ALA A 59 14.71 4.34 21.58
CA ALA A 59 15.37 5.19 20.58
C ALA A 59 16.18 4.35 19.57
N LEU A 60 16.78 3.25 20.02
CA LEU A 60 17.51 2.33 19.14
C LEU A 60 16.58 1.59 18.18
N GLN A 61 15.40 1.13 18.66
CA GLN A 61 14.36 0.52 17.81
C GLN A 61 13.75 1.52 16.82
N ASP A 62 13.53 2.76 17.24
CA ASP A 62 13.04 3.82 16.35
C ASP A 62 14.06 4.17 15.25
N PHE A 63 15.35 4.23 15.61
CA PHE A 63 16.44 4.46 14.66
C PHE A 63 16.58 3.30 13.65
N GLU A 64 16.49 2.06 14.12
CA GLU A 64 16.47 0.85 13.29
C GLU A 64 15.30 0.88 12.30
N LEU A 65 14.10 1.23 12.77
CA LEU A 65 12.92 1.36 11.92
C LEU A 65 13.09 2.44 10.84
N GLN A 66 13.75 3.55 11.16
CA GLN A 66 14.03 4.61 10.19
C GLN A 66 15.04 4.19 9.12
N LEU A 67 16.08 3.43 9.49
CA LEU A 67 17.02 2.84 8.53
C LEU A 67 16.33 1.90 7.53
N TYR A 68 15.42 1.05 8.00
CA TYR A 68 14.66 0.18 7.10
C TYR A 68 13.75 0.96 6.15
N ARG A 69 13.12 2.05 6.61
CA ARG A 69 12.34 2.94 5.74
C ARG A 69 13.21 3.61 4.67
N ALA A 70 14.43 3.99 5.01
CA ALA A 70 15.38 4.54 4.05
C ALA A 70 15.75 3.51 2.96
N ILE A 71 16.02 2.25 3.35
CA ILE A 71 16.29 1.17 2.39
C ILE A 71 15.08 0.90 1.47
N GLU A 72 13.86 0.89 2.02
CA GLU A 72 12.63 0.73 1.24
C GLU A 72 12.48 1.86 0.21
N MET A 73 12.73 3.11 0.64
CA MET A 73 12.70 4.29 -0.22
C MET A 73 13.72 4.20 -1.36
N TYR A 74 14.95 3.75 -1.10
CA TYR A 74 15.97 3.53 -2.13
C TYR A 74 15.57 2.41 -3.11
N HIS A 75 14.99 1.31 -2.62
CA HIS A 75 14.47 0.26 -3.49
C HIS A 75 13.31 0.74 -4.38
N SER A 76 12.36 1.51 -3.84
CA SER A 76 11.30 2.13 -4.64
C SER A 76 11.86 3.06 -5.71
N ARG A 77 12.94 3.80 -5.40
CA ARG A 77 13.63 4.66 -6.37
C ARG A 77 14.31 3.85 -7.48
N ILE A 78 14.95 2.72 -7.15
CA ILE A 78 15.51 1.79 -8.14
C ILE A 78 14.42 1.21 -9.04
N GLN A 79 13.26 0.84 -8.47
CA GLN A 79 12.12 0.35 -9.24
C GLN A 79 11.59 1.43 -10.20
N TRP A 80 11.52 2.68 -9.77
CA TRP A 80 11.16 3.81 -10.62
C TRP A 80 12.14 4.01 -11.79
N LEU A 81 13.45 3.91 -11.54
CA LEU A 81 14.48 3.96 -12.60
C LEU A 81 14.39 2.78 -13.58
N SER A 82 13.76 1.69 -13.18
CA SER A 82 13.60 0.49 -14.00
C SER A 82 12.33 0.51 -14.87
N GLN A 83 11.61 1.64 -14.93
CA GLN A 83 10.39 1.81 -15.74
C GLN A 83 10.69 2.46 -17.10
N ASP A 84 10.00 1.99 -18.13
CA ASP A 84 9.93 2.56 -19.48
C ASP A 84 11.26 3.08 -20.08
N SER A 85 11.34 4.35 -20.51
CA SER A 85 12.55 4.89 -21.17
C SER A 85 13.74 5.03 -20.22
N MET A 86 13.51 5.21 -18.92
CA MET A 86 14.56 5.34 -17.90
C MET A 86 15.32 4.03 -17.71
N ARG A 87 14.64 2.90 -17.91
CA ARG A 87 15.27 1.56 -17.92
C ARG A 87 16.30 1.41 -19.03
N VAL A 88 16.14 2.13 -20.14
CA VAL A 88 16.96 1.96 -21.35
C VAL A 88 18.04 3.02 -21.48
N PHE A 89 17.72 4.26 -21.14
CA PHE A 89 18.59 5.42 -21.35
C PHE A 89 18.94 6.16 -20.07
N GLY A 90 18.51 5.69 -18.90
CA GLY A 90 18.64 6.43 -17.65
C GLY A 90 17.84 7.74 -17.63
N VAL A 91 18.13 8.59 -16.65
CA VAL A 91 17.53 9.92 -16.52
C VAL A 91 18.38 10.92 -17.30
N VAL A 92 17.84 11.45 -18.41
CA VAL A 92 18.59 12.36 -19.29
C VAL A 92 18.55 13.80 -18.73
N LYS A 93 19.71 14.33 -18.35
CA LYS A 93 19.88 15.70 -17.79
C LYS A 93 19.97 16.80 -18.86
N GLY A 94 19.84 18.05 -18.41
CA GLY A 94 20.02 19.27 -19.22
C GLY A 94 18.75 19.79 -19.89
N SER A 95 18.72 21.09 -20.21
CA SER A 95 17.61 21.76 -20.91
C SER A 95 17.84 21.89 -22.42
N LYS A 96 19.11 21.99 -22.85
CA LYS A 96 19.55 22.10 -24.24
C LYS A 96 20.41 20.90 -24.59
N LEU A 97 19.78 19.89 -25.17
CA LEU A 97 20.30 18.54 -25.27
C LEU A 97 20.71 18.18 -26.70
N GLY A 98 21.93 17.67 -26.88
CA GLY A 98 22.34 16.95 -28.07
C GLY A 98 22.21 15.43 -27.87
N VAL A 99 21.65 14.71 -28.83
CA VAL A 99 21.53 13.24 -28.81
C VAL A 99 22.28 12.68 -29.99
N LEU A 100 23.29 11.85 -29.70
CA LEU A 100 24.13 11.15 -30.68
C LEU A 100 23.77 9.66 -30.65
N ILE A 101 23.39 9.10 -31.79
CA ILE A 101 22.90 7.71 -31.91
C ILE A 101 23.84 6.93 -32.83
N ASP A 102 24.46 5.87 -32.31
CA ASP A 102 25.27 4.93 -33.09
C ASP A 102 24.39 4.00 -33.95
N THR A 103 24.56 4.07 -35.27
CA THR A 103 23.85 3.26 -36.28
C THR A 103 24.79 2.38 -37.12
N SER A 104 25.84 1.84 -36.52
CA SER A 104 26.83 0.97 -37.18
C SER A 104 26.35 -0.49 -37.42
N ASP A 105 26.99 -1.19 -38.37
CA ASP A 105 26.59 -2.50 -38.92
C ASP A 105 26.63 -3.67 -37.93
N VAL A 106 27.34 -3.54 -36.82
CA VAL A 106 27.37 -4.57 -35.75
C VAL A 106 25.99 -4.73 -35.09
N SER A 107 25.07 -3.80 -35.35
CA SER A 107 23.66 -3.84 -34.95
C SER A 107 22.77 -4.80 -35.78
N SER A 108 23.29 -5.45 -36.82
CA SER A 108 22.52 -6.17 -37.86
C SER A 108 22.13 -7.63 -37.53
N SER A 109 21.81 -7.96 -36.29
CA SER A 109 20.83 -9.05 -36.10
C SER A 109 19.44 -8.48 -36.39
N SER A 110 18.65 -9.16 -37.22
CA SER A 110 17.31 -8.79 -37.73
C SER A 110 16.39 -8.05 -36.74
N ASP A 111 16.56 -8.25 -35.44
CA ASP A 111 15.63 -7.79 -34.40
C ASP A 111 16.12 -6.56 -33.58
N ARG A 112 17.40 -6.15 -33.66
CA ARG A 112 17.98 -5.12 -32.75
C ARG A 112 17.69 -3.66 -33.12
N LEU A 113 17.70 -3.33 -34.41
CA LEU A 113 17.46 -1.96 -34.89
C LEU A 113 15.99 -1.53 -34.68
N PRO A 114 14.97 -2.36 -34.98
CA PRO A 114 13.58 -2.04 -34.66
C PRO A 114 13.35 -1.82 -33.15
N ASP A 115 14.01 -2.63 -32.31
CA ASP A 115 13.94 -2.47 -30.85
C ASP A 115 14.53 -1.13 -30.39
N LEU A 116 15.68 -0.73 -30.94
CA LEU A 116 16.29 0.58 -30.65
C LEU A 116 15.38 1.72 -31.11
N GLN A 117 14.79 1.63 -32.30
CA GLN A 117 13.84 2.62 -32.81
C GLN A 117 12.61 2.74 -31.89
N HIS A 118 12.02 1.62 -31.46
CA HIS A 118 10.89 1.61 -30.54
C HIS A 118 11.23 2.27 -29.18
N ASN A 119 12.40 1.95 -28.62
CA ASN A 119 12.85 2.56 -27.37
C ASN A 119 13.16 4.06 -27.52
N LEU A 120 13.75 4.49 -28.64
CA LEU A 120 13.98 5.90 -28.95
C LEU A 120 12.67 6.69 -29.10
N LEU A 121 11.61 6.09 -29.65
CA LEU A 121 10.28 6.72 -29.70
C LEU A 121 9.72 6.98 -28.30
N ARG A 122 9.87 6.02 -27.37
CA ARG A 122 9.51 6.22 -25.96
C ARG A 122 10.34 7.31 -25.29
N LEU A 123 11.64 7.36 -25.57
CA LEU A 123 12.51 8.43 -25.06
C LEU A 123 12.05 9.82 -25.52
N ILE A 124 11.63 9.95 -26.79
CA ILE A 124 11.08 11.20 -27.34
C ILE A 124 9.81 11.60 -26.59
N GLU A 125 8.93 10.63 -26.31
CA GLU A 125 7.63 10.85 -25.67
C GLU A 125 7.71 11.20 -24.19
N GLU A 126 8.62 10.55 -23.46
CA GLU A 126 8.68 10.64 -22.00
C GLU A 126 9.66 11.71 -21.52
N GLN A 127 10.86 11.78 -22.09
CA GLN A 127 11.95 12.62 -21.56
C GLN A 127 12.32 13.81 -22.46
N LEU A 128 12.36 13.63 -23.79
CA LEU A 128 12.78 14.70 -24.70
C LEU A 128 11.70 15.78 -24.91
N CYS A 129 10.43 15.43 -24.69
CA CYS A 129 9.31 16.37 -24.78
C CYS A 129 9.38 17.51 -23.74
N ALA A 130 10.12 17.29 -22.64
CA ALA A 130 10.31 18.25 -21.55
C ALA A 130 11.55 19.15 -21.72
N LYS A 131 12.31 19.01 -22.82
CA LYS A 131 13.54 19.79 -23.08
C LYS A 131 13.21 21.11 -23.78
N GLU A 132 14.08 22.11 -23.61
CA GLU A 132 13.93 23.41 -24.28
C GLU A 132 14.42 23.33 -25.72
N GLN A 133 15.63 22.78 -25.92
CA GLN A 133 16.25 22.62 -27.25
C GLN A 133 16.77 21.21 -27.47
N LEU A 134 16.59 20.70 -28.69
CA LEU A 134 17.06 19.39 -29.12
C LEU A 134 17.96 19.50 -30.36
N TYR A 135 19.00 18.68 -30.38
CA TYR A 135 19.84 18.41 -31.54
C TYR A 135 19.99 16.90 -31.70
N LEU A 136 19.50 16.33 -32.81
CA LEU A 136 19.51 14.89 -33.06
C LEU A 136 20.47 14.56 -34.20
N MET A 137 21.33 13.57 -33.97
CA MET A 137 22.34 13.13 -34.91
C MET A 137 22.49 11.61 -34.82
N SER A 138 22.46 10.94 -35.96
CA SER A 138 22.96 9.57 -36.07
C SER A 138 24.38 9.60 -36.63
N PHE A 139 25.19 8.63 -36.21
CA PHE A 139 26.55 8.50 -36.69
C PHE A 139 26.91 7.04 -36.91
N ASN A 140 27.66 6.83 -37.98
CA ASN A 140 28.30 5.58 -38.33
C ASN A 140 29.70 5.88 -38.89
N THR A 141 30.04 5.43 -40.10
CA THR A 141 31.23 5.91 -40.81
C THR A 141 31.11 7.40 -41.14
N GLU A 142 29.89 7.84 -41.46
CA GLU A 142 29.51 9.22 -41.73
C GLU A 142 28.56 9.73 -40.64
N VAL A 143 28.41 11.05 -40.55
CA VAL A 143 27.55 11.70 -39.54
C VAL A 143 26.34 12.31 -40.22
N ASN A 144 25.13 11.91 -39.80
CA ASN A 144 23.87 12.39 -40.35
C ASN A 144 23.05 13.12 -39.27
N SER A 145 23.02 14.44 -39.36
CA SER A 145 22.22 15.28 -38.47
C SER A 145 20.82 15.51 -39.05
N LEU A 146 19.76 15.35 -38.25
CA LEU A 146 18.39 15.68 -38.66
C LEU A 146 18.29 17.13 -39.16
N ARG A 147 18.99 18.06 -38.50
CA ARG A 147 19.12 19.48 -38.89
C ARG A 147 20.51 20.01 -38.52
N HIS A 148 20.93 21.09 -39.18
CA HIS A 148 22.26 21.70 -38.99
C HIS A 148 22.43 22.50 -37.69
N GLU A 149 21.35 22.83 -36.97
CA GLU A 149 21.39 23.62 -35.72
C GLU A 149 20.41 23.06 -34.68
N PRO A 150 20.71 23.16 -33.37
CA PRO A 150 19.77 22.89 -32.29
C PRO A 150 18.50 23.77 -32.38
N ARG A 151 17.34 23.20 -32.08
CA ARG A 151 16.03 23.88 -32.22
C ARG A 151 15.13 23.67 -31.01
N ASP A 152 14.21 24.62 -30.80
CA ASP A 152 13.26 24.56 -29.71
C ASP A 152 12.23 23.45 -29.88
N VAL A 153 11.89 22.77 -28.79
CA VAL A 153 10.95 21.65 -28.78
C VAL A 153 9.52 22.14 -29.02
N ASN A 154 8.84 21.55 -30.00
CA ASN A 154 7.41 21.72 -30.22
C ASN A 154 6.79 20.42 -30.78
N ALA A 155 5.44 20.32 -30.75
CA ALA A 155 4.75 19.08 -31.16
C ALA A 155 5.06 18.65 -32.60
N VAL A 156 5.25 19.61 -33.52
CA VAL A 156 5.56 19.33 -34.93
C VAL A 156 6.98 18.78 -35.09
N ARG A 157 7.96 19.33 -34.37
CA ARG A 157 9.37 18.89 -34.41
C ARG A 157 9.57 17.57 -33.69
N LEU A 158 8.80 17.30 -32.63
CA LEU A 158 8.78 15.97 -32.00
C LEU A 158 8.23 14.93 -32.99
N GLN A 159 7.21 15.28 -33.78
CA GLN A 159 6.71 14.39 -34.84
C GLN A 159 7.74 14.17 -35.96
N GLU A 160 8.43 15.23 -36.39
CA GLU A 160 9.55 15.13 -37.35
C GLU A 160 10.68 14.23 -36.81
N ALA A 161 11.02 14.36 -35.53
CA ALA A 161 11.99 13.50 -34.87
C ALA A 161 11.56 12.02 -34.85
N ARG A 162 10.27 11.74 -34.57
CA ARG A 162 9.73 10.37 -34.63
C ARG A 162 9.84 9.77 -36.03
N GLU A 163 9.48 10.54 -37.06
CA GLU A 163 9.58 10.10 -38.45
C GLU A 163 11.03 9.88 -38.89
N TRP A 164 11.97 10.67 -38.37
CA TRP A 164 13.39 10.48 -38.62
C TRP A 164 13.95 9.23 -37.94
N VAL A 165 13.57 8.96 -36.68
CA VAL A 165 13.97 7.74 -35.97
C VAL A 165 13.53 6.47 -36.72
N LEU A 166 12.31 6.46 -37.27
CA LEU A 166 11.78 5.35 -38.07
C LEU A 166 12.51 5.15 -39.41
N LYS A 167 13.26 6.15 -39.88
CA LYS A 167 14.06 6.12 -41.13
C LYS A 167 15.55 5.87 -40.86
N LEU A 168 15.94 5.54 -39.64
CA LEU A 168 17.33 5.23 -39.32
C LEU A 168 17.70 3.86 -39.91
N ASP A 169 18.73 3.84 -40.74
CA ASP A 169 19.30 2.64 -41.32
C ASP A 169 20.67 2.33 -40.71
N ALA A 170 20.98 1.04 -40.54
CA ALA A 170 22.30 0.59 -40.10
C ALA A 170 23.26 0.52 -41.30
N ALA A 171 24.42 1.16 -41.19
CA ALA A 171 25.47 1.15 -42.22
C ALA A 171 26.83 1.47 -41.59
N GLY A 172 27.93 0.79 -41.96
CA GLY A 172 29.30 1.21 -41.66
C GLY A 172 29.81 0.96 -40.22
N GLY A 173 30.95 1.58 -39.88
CA GLY A 173 31.61 1.49 -38.56
C GLY A 173 31.15 2.58 -37.58
N CYS A 174 31.71 2.63 -36.36
CA CYS A 174 31.33 3.62 -35.35
C CYS A 174 32.40 4.73 -35.22
N ASN A 175 32.17 5.89 -35.85
CA ASN A 175 33.07 7.05 -35.78
C ASN A 175 32.61 8.06 -34.71
N LEU A 176 32.80 7.70 -33.44
CA LEU A 176 32.36 8.53 -32.31
C LEU A 176 33.11 9.88 -32.26
N LEU A 177 34.39 9.92 -32.61
CA LEU A 177 35.20 11.14 -32.52
C LEU A 177 34.66 12.25 -33.43
N GLU A 178 34.24 11.92 -34.65
CA GLU A 178 33.70 12.91 -35.59
C GLU A 178 32.31 13.40 -35.17
N ALA A 179 31.47 12.50 -34.65
CA ALA A 179 30.16 12.86 -34.11
C ALA A 179 30.29 13.84 -32.93
N VAL A 180 31.22 13.57 -32.01
CA VAL A 180 31.50 14.44 -30.86
C VAL A 180 32.06 15.80 -31.32
N LYS A 181 33.03 15.84 -32.24
CA LYS A 181 33.54 17.10 -32.82
C LYS A 181 32.42 17.94 -33.40
N ARG A 182 31.52 17.33 -34.16
CA ARG A 182 30.39 18.02 -34.79
C ARG A 182 29.39 18.54 -33.77
N ALA A 183 29.05 17.74 -32.76
CA ALA A 183 28.15 18.15 -31.70
C ALA A 183 28.70 19.34 -30.88
N LEU A 184 29.99 19.31 -30.55
CA LEU A 184 30.65 20.34 -29.74
C LEU A 184 30.86 21.68 -30.48
N THR A 185 30.70 21.72 -31.80
CA THR A 185 30.62 22.99 -32.54
C THR A 185 29.45 23.86 -32.10
N HIS A 186 28.40 23.24 -31.54
CA HIS A 186 27.23 23.93 -31.01
C HIS A 186 27.42 24.27 -29.53
N THR A 187 27.98 25.45 -29.26
CA THR A 187 28.28 25.95 -27.91
C THR A 187 27.05 26.19 -27.02
N GLN A 188 25.85 26.16 -27.60
CA GLN A 188 24.58 26.40 -26.91
C GLN A 188 24.03 25.17 -26.18
N LEU A 189 24.58 23.97 -26.40
CA LEU A 189 24.18 22.74 -25.72
C LEU A 189 24.79 22.70 -24.30
N ASN A 190 23.98 22.35 -23.30
CA ASN A 190 24.44 22.15 -21.91
C ASN A 190 24.41 20.68 -21.48
N SER A 191 23.89 19.79 -22.33
CA SER A 191 23.93 18.35 -22.12
C SER A 191 24.10 17.59 -23.44
N LEU A 192 24.83 16.47 -23.39
CA LEU A 192 25.09 15.57 -24.51
C LEU A 192 24.77 14.13 -24.12
N LEU A 193 23.80 13.51 -24.79
CA LEU A 193 23.46 12.10 -24.68
C LEU A 193 24.13 11.32 -25.82
N ILE A 194 24.98 10.37 -25.48
CA ILE A 194 25.71 9.51 -26.43
C ILE A 194 25.21 8.09 -26.27
N ILE A 195 24.56 7.53 -27.30
CA ILE A 195 24.04 6.16 -27.31
C ILE A 195 24.95 5.31 -28.22
N LEU A 196 25.71 4.40 -27.62
CA LEU A 196 26.61 3.47 -28.30
C LEU A 196 25.98 2.08 -28.40
N ASN A 197 25.92 1.56 -29.61
CA ASN A 197 25.44 0.20 -29.90
C ASN A 197 26.63 -0.75 -30.19
N SER A 198 27.79 -0.19 -30.53
CA SER A 198 28.99 -0.91 -30.91
C SER A 198 30.25 -0.35 -30.22
N CYS A 199 31.42 -0.93 -30.52
CA CYS A 199 32.69 -0.36 -30.07
C CYS A 199 33.12 0.76 -31.03
N PRO A 200 33.49 1.95 -30.53
CA PRO A 200 34.06 3.00 -31.37
C PRO A 200 35.30 2.52 -32.11
N ALA A 201 35.49 2.98 -33.35
CA ALA A 201 36.67 2.69 -34.15
C ALA A 201 37.93 3.41 -33.62
N GLN A 202 37.76 4.48 -32.84
CA GLN A 202 38.84 5.22 -32.21
C GLN A 202 39.14 4.70 -30.80
N HIS A 203 40.41 4.80 -30.39
CA HIS A 203 40.81 4.49 -29.03
C HIS A 203 40.09 5.42 -28.03
N THR A 204 39.54 4.84 -26.96
CA THR A 204 38.74 5.55 -25.95
C THR A 204 39.46 6.78 -25.40
N ASP A 205 40.77 6.68 -25.13
CA ASP A 205 41.54 7.78 -24.55
C ASP A 205 41.62 9.00 -25.48
N VAL A 206 41.67 8.82 -26.80
CA VAL A 206 41.70 9.95 -27.75
C VAL A 206 40.38 10.73 -27.71
N VAL A 207 39.25 10.02 -27.57
CA VAL A 207 37.92 10.64 -27.46
C VAL A 207 37.76 11.33 -26.11
N CYS A 208 38.23 10.70 -25.03
CA CYS A 208 38.18 11.25 -23.67
C CYS A 208 39.07 12.50 -23.54
N ASP A 209 40.29 12.47 -24.08
CA ASP A 209 41.22 13.62 -24.06
C ASP A 209 40.63 14.81 -24.81
N TYR A 210 40.03 14.56 -25.98
CA TYR A 210 39.37 15.59 -26.77
C TYR A 210 38.17 16.20 -26.01
N LEU A 211 37.30 15.36 -25.44
CA LEU A 211 36.17 15.83 -24.61
C LEU A 211 36.63 16.65 -23.41
N SER A 212 37.63 16.15 -22.68
CA SER A 212 38.19 16.82 -21.50
C SER A 212 38.75 18.20 -21.86
N GLN A 213 39.47 18.31 -22.98
CA GLN A 213 39.99 19.60 -23.48
C GLN A 213 38.86 20.56 -23.87
N CYS A 214 37.80 20.09 -24.52
CA CYS A 214 36.67 20.92 -24.92
C CYS A 214 35.76 21.34 -23.75
N MET A 215 35.79 20.61 -22.63
CA MET A 215 35.01 20.90 -21.43
C MET A 215 35.67 21.93 -20.51
N LEU A 216 36.96 22.23 -20.68
CA LEU A 216 37.64 23.28 -19.90
C LEU A 216 36.94 24.63 -20.09
N GLY A 217 36.26 25.10 -19.05
CA GLY A 217 35.51 26.37 -19.05
C GLY A 217 34.08 26.28 -19.62
N ARG A 218 33.54 25.08 -19.85
CA ARG A 218 32.15 24.85 -20.28
C ARG A 218 31.42 23.94 -19.30
N ASP A 219 30.19 24.30 -18.94
CA ASP A 219 29.29 23.47 -18.14
C ASP A 219 28.47 22.56 -19.08
N LEU A 220 29.07 21.44 -19.49
CA LEU A 220 28.47 20.46 -20.39
C LEU A 220 28.36 19.10 -19.69
N ALA A 221 27.15 18.66 -19.39
CA ALA A 221 26.91 17.31 -18.85
C ALA A 221 26.94 16.26 -19.96
N VAL A 222 27.72 15.19 -19.81
CA VAL A 222 27.76 14.08 -20.77
C VAL A 222 27.09 12.85 -20.16
N HIS A 223 26.12 12.27 -20.86
CA HIS A 223 25.44 11.03 -20.48
C HIS A 223 25.72 9.97 -21.55
N SER A 224 26.41 8.90 -21.18
CA SER A 224 26.84 7.85 -22.11
C SER A 224 26.06 6.55 -21.86
N VAL A 225 25.41 6.01 -22.90
CA VAL A 225 24.59 4.80 -22.83
C VAL A 225 25.23 3.71 -23.67
N ALA A 226 25.45 2.52 -23.09
CA ALA A 226 25.71 1.31 -23.86
C ALA A 226 24.38 0.58 -24.07
N TYR A 227 23.93 0.49 -25.33
CA TYR A 227 22.69 -0.18 -25.71
C TYR A 227 22.99 -1.59 -26.23
N ASN A 228 22.54 -2.61 -25.51
CA ASN A 228 22.59 -4.03 -25.88
C ASN A 228 23.97 -4.54 -26.33
N SER A 229 25.04 -3.94 -25.79
CA SER A 229 26.43 -4.28 -26.10
C SER A 229 27.00 -5.19 -25.01
N SER A 230 27.23 -6.46 -25.35
CA SER A 230 27.90 -7.45 -24.49
C SER A 230 29.42 -7.37 -24.53
N ARG A 231 29.99 -6.41 -25.28
CA ARG A 231 31.44 -6.26 -25.45
C ARG A 231 32.03 -5.42 -24.33
N ALA A 232 33.01 -5.99 -23.62
CA ALA A 232 33.73 -5.33 -22.53
C ALA A 232 34.36 -3.98 -22.95
N GLU A 233 34.79 -3.86 -24.20
CA GLU A 233 35.39 -2.63 -24.75
C GLU A 233 34.40 -1.46 -24.84
N THR A 234 33.13 -1.70 -25.22
CA THR A 234 32.08 -0.66 -25.25
C THR A 234 31.71 -0.23 -23.84
N ILE A 235 31.56 -1.18 -22.91
CA ILE A 235 31.25 -0.91 -21.51
C ILE A 235 32.39 -0.09 -20.87
N HIS A 236 33.64 -0.48 -21.12
CA HIS A 236 34.82 0.25 -20.68
C HIS A 236 34.84 1.67 -21.24
N THR A 237 34.54 1.85 -22.53
CA THR A 237 34.46 3.17 -23.17
C THR A 237 33.43 4.07 -22.50
N VAL A 238 32.22 3.58 -22.28
CA VAL A 238 31.12 4.35 -21.67
C VAL A 238 31.45 4.75 -20.22
N LYS A 239 32.05 3.85 -19.44
CA LYS A 239 32.52 4.17 -18.07
C LYS A 239 33.67 5.18 -18.05
N ARG A 240 34.64 5.05 -18.97
CA ARG A 240 35.76 6.00 -19.11
C ARG A 240 35.30 7.37 -19.55
N LEU A 241 34.35 7.47 -20.48
CA LEU A 241 33.74 8.73 -20.91
C LEU A 241 33.05 9.44 -19.75
N ALA A 242 32.24 8.73 -18.98
CA ALA A 242 31.60 9.30 -17.79
C ALA A 242 32.63 9.77 -16.76
N SER A 243 33.67 8.96 -16.50
CA SER A 243 34.73 9.31 -15.53
C SER A 243 35.55 10.53 -15.97
N ALA A 244 35.90 10.64 -17.26
CA ALA A 244 36.70 11.74 -17.79
C ALA A 244 35.93 13.07 -17.86
N THR A 245 34.61 13.01 -18.04
CA THR A 245 33.75 14.19 -18.18
C THR A 245 33.05 14.59 -16.88
N GLY A 246 33.17 13.80 -15.81
CA GLY A 246 32.32 13.95 -14.61
C GLY A 246 30.83 13.69 -14.90
N GLY A 247 30.55 13.01 -16.01
CA GLY A 247 29.23 12.71 -16.52
C GLY A 247 28.63 11.42 -15.96
N GLN A 248 27.55 10.96 -16.59
CA GLN A 248 26.82 9.76 -16.18
C GLN A 248 26.97 8.63 -17.22
N TYR A 249 26.84 7.40 -16.75
CA TYR A 249 26.76 6.23 -17.62
C TYR A 249 25.54 5.35 -17.33
N HIS A 250 25.08 4.66 -18.37
CA HIS A 250 23.98 3.71 -18.28
C HIS A 250 24.24 2.50 -19.20
N LEU A 251 24.04 1.29 -18.67
CA LEU A 251 24.25 0.03 -19.38
C LEU A 251 22.93 -0.72 -19.47
N PHE A 252 22.42 -0.87 -20.70
CA PHE A 252 21.18 -1.57 -20.96
C PHE A 252 21.44 -2.85 -21.77
N SER A 253 20.83 -3.96 -21.34
CA SER A 253 20.92 -5.25 -22.01
C SER A 253 19.52 -5.83 -22.24
N ALA A 254 19.13 -5.98 -23.51
CA ALA A 254 17.80 -6.47 -23.86
C ALA A 254 17.62 -7.94 -23.48
N ALA A 255 18.71 -8.72 -23.45
CA ALA A 255 18.71 -10.13 -23.06
C ALA A 255 18.33 -10.35 -21.58
N LEU A 256 18.67 -9.41 -20.71
CA LEU A 256 18.39 -9.50 -19.27
C LEU A 256 17.08 -8.80 -18.86
N GLY A 257 16.53 -7.94 -19.72
CA GLY A 257 15.34 -7.13 -19.40
C GLY A 257 15.54 -6.15 -18.24
N VAL A 258 16.77 -6.02 -17.73
CA VAL A 258 17.19 -5.26 -16.54
C VAL A 258 18.45 -4.45 -16.87
N VAL A 259 18.65 -3.34 -16.16
CA VAL A 259 19.85 -2.48 -16.25
C VAL A 259 21.06 -3.23 -15.67
N GLU A 260 22.12 -3.44 -16.45
CA GLU A 260 23.34 -4.14 -16.01
C GLU A 260 24.19 -3.28 -15.04
N GLY A 261 24.12 -1.96 -15.19
CA GLY A 261 24.81 -1.01 -14.31
C GLY A 261 24.58 0.43 -14.75
N SER A 262 24.48 1.35 -13.80
CA SER A 262 24.32 2.77 -14.10
C SER A 262 24.80 3.61 -12.93
N THR A 263 25.34 4.80 -13.21
CA THR A 263 25.76 5.74 -12.15
C THR A 263 24.63 6.02 -11.15
N ASP A 264 23.40 6.15 -11.61
CA ASP A 264 22.24 6.43 -10.75
C ASP A 264 21.84 5.21 -9.88
N LEU A 265 22.12 3.99 -10.35
CA LEU A 265 21.90 2.76 -9.57
C LEU A 265 23.04 2.55 -8.57
N ASP A 266 24.28 2.76 -8.98
CA ASP A 266 25.46 2.59 -8.13
C ASP A 266 25.39 3.49 -6.89
N LEU A 267 24.93 4.73 -7.05
CA LEU A 267 24.73 5.66 -5.93
C LEU A 267 23.67 5.16 -4.94
N LEU A 268 22.54 4.65 -5.43
CA LEU A 268 21.46 4.12 -4.58
C LEU A 268 21.87 2.83 -3.89
N TRP A 269 22.58 1.94 -4.60
CA TRP A 269 23.14 0.72 -4.00
C TRP A 269 24.21 1.03 -2.96
N GLY A 270 25.01 2.08 -3.18
CA GLY A 270 25.96 2.60 -2.19
C GLY A 270 25.28 3.04 -0.89
N GLU A 271 24.20 3.82 -0.98
CA GLU A 271 23.39 4.21 0.18
C GLU A 271 22.72 3.01 0.86
N ILE A 272 22.20 2.04 0.10
CA ILE A 272 21.66 0.79 0.67
C ILE A 272 22.75 0.01 1.42
N LYS A 273 23.96 -0.08 0.86
CA LYS A 273 25.11 -0.74 1.52
C LYS A 273 25.47 -0.01 2.82
N ALA A 274 25.60 1.31 2.79
CA ALA A 274 25.85 2.11 3.99
C ALA A 274 24.75 1.96 5.05
N ALA A 275 23.47 1.94 4.66
CA ALA A 275 22.36 1.73 5.59
C ALA A 275 22.44 0.35 6.26
N ARG A 276 22.80 -0.68 5.49
CA ARG A 276 22.98 -2.05 5.98
C ARG A 276 24.17 -2.17 6.94
N GLU A 277 25.26 -1.44 6.69
CA GLU A 277 26.39 -1.37 7.62
C GLU A 277 25.99 -0.74 8.96
N VAL A 278 25.22 0.35 8.94
CA VAL A 278 24.70 0.97 10.17
C VAL A 278 23.75 0.02 10.91
N LEU A 279 22.86 -0.70 10.21
CA LEU A 279 21.99 -1.72 10.81
C LEU A 279 22.78 -2.85 11.49
N CYS A 280 23.84 -3.35 10.84
CA CYS A 280 24.73 -4.36 11.43
C CYS A 280 25.35 -3.86 12.76
N ASN A 281 25.71 -2.57 12.83
CA ASN A 281 26.21 -1.96 14.07
C ASN A 281 25.12 -1.81 15.14
N VAL A 282 23.88 -1.48 14.76
CA VAL A 282 22.72 -1.43 15.67
C VAL A 282 22.42 -2.82 16.26
N GLU A 283 22.40 -3.87 15.43
CA GLU A 283 22.19 -5.26 15.86
C GLU A 283 23.28 -5.71 16.85
N LYS A 284 24.55 -5.36 16.59
CA LYS A 284 25.66 -5.63 17.52
C LYS A 284 25.48 -4.94 18.88
N MET A 285 24.98 -3.70 18.89
CA MET A 285 24.66 -3.00 20.15
C MET A 285 23.49 -3.65 20.90
N GLN A 286 22.44 -4.10 20.19
CA GLN A 286 21.31 -4.82 20.77
C GLN A 286 21.68 -6.19 21.35
N GLN A 287 22.61 -6.91 20.70
CA GLN A 287 23.16 -8.17 21.21
C GLN A 287 24.01 -7.98 22.48
N CYS A 288 24.59 -6.80 22.69
CA CYS A 288 25.25 -6.44 23.94
C CYS A 288 24.21 -6.16 25.06
N LEU A 289 23.13 -5.44 24.73
CA LEU A 289 22.00 -5.12 25.63
C LEU A 289 21.23 -6.33 26.17
N THR A 290 21.26 -7.48 25.48
CA THR A 290 20.52 -8.69 25.89
C THR A 290 21.20 -9.49 27.01
N LYS A 291 22.45 -9.16 27.36
CA LYS A 291 23.20 -9.81 28.45
C LYS A 291 23.12 -9.06 29.79
N ASP A 292 22.76 -7.78 29.78
CA ASP A 292 22.54 -6.96 30.99
C ASP A 292 21.61 -5.77 30.65
N PRO A 293 20.49 -5.55 31.37
CA PRO A 293 19.52 -4.48 31.05
C PRO A 293 20.00 -3.05 31.39
N MET A 294 21.23 -2.92 31.89
CA MET A 294 21.91 -1.65 32.16
C MET A 294 23.37 -1.79 31.71
N LEU A 295 23.72 -1.29 30.52
CA LEU A 295 25.11 -1.27 30.06
C LEU A 295 25.72 0.13 30.14
N THR A 296 26.84 0.17 30.84
CA THR A 296 27.78 1.28 30.95
C THR A 296 28.85 1.10 29.86
N LEU A 297 28.83 1.92 28.80
CA LEU A 297 29.87 1.87 27.76
C LEU A 297 31.21 2.35 28.35
N SER A 298 32.12 1.44 28.66
CA SER A 298 33.52 1.77 28.98
C SER A 298 34.31 2.04 27.69
N GLY A 299 35.31 2.92 27.77
CA GLY A 299 36.07 3.41 26.61
C GLY A 299 36.78 2.35 25.75
N GLU A 300 36.89 1.11 26.24
CA GLU A 300 37.45 -0.04 25.52
C GLU A 300 36.55 -0.49 24.35
N VAL A 301 35.21 -0.35 24.47
CA VAL A 301 34.27 -0.69 23.38
C VAL A 301 34.37 0.30 22.21
N LEU A 302 34.72 1.56 22.48
CA LEU A 302 35.01 2.55 21.44
C LEU A 302 36.30 2.22 20.68
N THR A 303 37.32 1.71 21.37
CA THR A 303 38.59 1.31 20.75
C THR A 303 38.45 0.00 19.95
N ASP A 304 37.56 -0.90 20.38
CA ASP A 304 37.20 -2.10 19.62
C ASP A 304 36.32 -1.77 18.40
N LEU A 305 35.44 -0.76 18.48
CA LEU A 305 34.70 -0.23 17.31
C LEU A 305 35.61 0.49 16.31
N GLU A 306 36.64 1.21 16.78
CA GLU A 306 37.66 1.84 15.92
C GLU A 306 38.59 0.79 15.28
N ARG A 307 38.90 -0.31 15.97
CA ARG A 307 39.65 -1.45 15.41
C ARG A 307 38.85 -2.25 14.37
N LEU A 308 37.52 -2.16 14.38
CA LEU A 308 36.64 -2.83 13.42
C LEU A 308 36.48 -2.06 12.09
N GLN A 309 37.05 -0.86 11.94
CA GLN A 309 37.11 -0.17 10.64
C GLN A 309 38.04 -0.85 9.62
N LEU A 310 38.67 -1.98 9.97
CA LEU A 310 39.60 -2.73 9.10
C LEU A 310 39.14 -4.16 8.77
N CYS A 311 37.91 -4.55 9.09
CA CYS A 311 37.38 -5.87 8.74
C CYS A 311 36.02 -5.77 8.06
N ASP A 312 36.10 -5.56 6.75
CA ASP A 312 35.03 -5.80 5.78
C ASP A 312 34.66 -7.29 5.80
N SER A 313 33.36 -7.60 5.92
CA SER A 313 32.67 -8.89 5.70
C SER A 313 31.65 -9.21 6.80
N GLY A 314 30.43 -9.58 6.36
CA GLY A 314 29.28 -9.84 7.22
C GLY A 314 29.48 -10.95 8.27
N LEU A 315 28.65 -10.87 9.31
CA LEU A 315 28.30 -11.89 10.32
C LEU A 315 28.97 -13.27 10.13
N ILE A 316 30.21 -13.42 10.58
CA ILE A 316 30.77 -14.74 10.91
C ILE A 316 31.05 -14.72 12.41
N PRO A 317 30.37 -15.54 13.24
CA PRO A 317 30.80 -15.72 14.61
C PRO A 317 32.20 -16.31 14.58
N HIS A 318 33.19 -15.65 15.19
CA HIS A 318 34.52 -16.20 15.45
C HIS A 318 34.41 -17.38 16.45
N THR A 319 33.78 -18.48 16.03
CA THR A 319 33.57 -19.69 16.85
C THR A 319 33.48 -20.96 16.01
N HIS A 320 34.14 -21.02 14.85
CA HIS A 320 34.33 -22.31 14.15
C HIS A 320 35.17 -23.32 14.95
N ALA A 321 35.80 -22.88 16.05
CA ALA A 321 36.54 -23.72 16.99
C ALA A 321 35.66 -24.51 17.98
N ALA A 322 34.43 -24.05 18.26
CA ALA A 322 33.55 -24.68 19.25
C ALA A 322 32.89 -25.99 18.72
N PRO A 323 32.55 -26.96 19.60
CA PRO A 323 31.81 -28.16 19.21
C PRO A 323 30.44 -27.82 18.60
N LEU A 324 29.85 -28.78 17.87
CA LEU A 324 28.52 -28.63 17.30
C LEU A 324 27.46 -28.67 18.43
N ASN A 325 26.49 -27.76 18.39
CA ASN A 325 25.30 -27.82 19.24
C ASN A 325 24.18 -28.46 18.41
N ILE A 326 23.98 -29.77 18.57
CA ILE A 326 23.06 -30.55 17.73
C ILE A 326 21.66 -30.44 18.32
N GLN A 327 20.70 -29.99 17.49
CA GLN A 327 19.31 -29.88 17.90
C GLN A 327 18.67 -31.27 18.03
N PRO A 328 17.70 -31.44 18.94
CA PRO A 328 17.01 -32.72 19.10
C PRO A 328 16.28 -33.10 17.81
N ALA A 329 16.28 -34.39 17.47
CA ALA A 329 15.64 -34.88 16.26
C ALA A 329 14.12 -34.62 16.29
N GLU A 330 13.63 -33.89 15.29
CA GLU A 330 12.21 -33.63 15.05
C GLU A 330 11.67 -34.60 13.99
N PRO A 331 10.33 -34.80 13.87
CA PRO A 331 9.78 -35.55 12.75
C PRO A 331 10.28 -34.99 11.42
N LEU A 332 10.67 -35.89 10.50
CA LEU A 332 11.22 -35.54 9.19
C LEU A 332 10.36 -34.45 8.53
N PRO A 333 10.95 -33.29 8.18
CA PRO A 333 10.21 -32.22 7.56
C PRO A 333 9.70 -32.67 6.18
N THR A 334 8.53 -32.17 5.79
CA THR A 334 8.00 -32.37 4.43
C THR A 334 8.52 -31.30 3.49
N THR A 335 8.66 -31.63 2.20
CA THR A 335 8.96 -30.62 1.16
C THR A 335 7.81 -29.62 1.02
N SER A 336 8.03 -28.47 0.39
CA SER A 336 6.93 -27.53 0.10
C SER A 336 5.88 -28.14 -0.82
N SER A 337 6.30 -28.95 -1.80
CA SER A 337 5.43 -29.71 -2.70
C SER A 337 4.50 -30.65 -1.93
N ASP A 338 5.06 -31.55 -1.11
CA ASP A 338 4.28 -32.55 -0.36
C ASP A 338 3.40 -31.88 0.71
N TRP A 339 3.89 -30.77 1.27
CA TRP A 339 3.09 -29.96 2.21
C TRP A 339 1.87 -29.34 1.52
N LEU A 340 2.00 -28.90 0.26
CA LEU A 340 0.89 -28.36 -0.53
C LEU A 340 -0.10 -29.44 -0.98
N GLU A 341 0.29 -30.71 -1.10
CA GLU A 341 -0.68 -31.79 -1.37
C GLU A 341 -1.71 -31.94 -0.23
N THR A 342 -1.35 -31.53 0.99
CA THR A 342 -2.21 -31.59 2.17
C THR A 342 -2.81 -30.23 2.54
N HIS A 343 -2.07 -29.13 2.32
CA HIS A 343 -2.43 -27.78 2.75
C HIS A 343 -2.68 -26.79 1.59
N GLY A 344 -2.51 -27.21 0.34
CA GLY A 344 -2.78 -26.39 -0.85
C GLY A 344 -4.26 -26.09 -1.02
N LEU A 345 -4.58 -25.16 -1.93
CA LEU A 345 -5.95 -24.70 -2.15
C LEU A 345 -6.83 -25.84 -2.66
N SER A 346 -6.32 -26.65 -3.58
CA SER A 346 -7.04 -27.81 -4.11
C SER A 346 -7.31 -28.87 -3.03
N ALA A 347 -6.31 -29.15 -2.17
CA ALA A 347 -6.41 -30.10 -1.06
C ALA A 347 -7.46 -29.65 -0.02
N GLN A 348 -7.51 -28.35 0.27
CA GLN A 348 -8.49 -27.75 1.17
C GLN A 348 -9.87 -27.53 0.53
N ARG A 349 -10.08 -27.94 -0.74
CA ARG A 349 -11.32 -27.72 -1.51
C ARG A 349 -11.67 -26.24 -1.66
N LEU A 350 -10.64 -25.39 -1.78
CA LEU A 350 -10.71 -23.95 -1.99
C LEU A 350 -10.47 -23.56 -3.46
N ASP A 351 -10.64 -24.48 -4.40
CA ASP A 351 -10.70 -24.12 -5.82
C ASP A 351 -12.04 -23.43 -6.12
N LEU A 352 -11.96 -22.17 -6.53
CA LEU A 352 -13.13 -21.36 -6.89
C LEU A 352 -14.00 -22.06 -7.95
N TYR A 353 -13.39 -22.68 -8.96
CA TYR A 353 -14.14 -23.32 -10.03
C TYR A 353 -14.86 -24.57 -9.55
N GLN A 354 -14.26 -25.32 -8.63
CA GLN A 354 -14.92 -26.46 -7.97
C GLN A 354 -16.10 -26.00 -7.09
N LEU A 355 -15.97 -24.85 -6.42
CA LEU A 355 -17.04 -24.26 -5.61
C LEU A 355 -18.22 -23.79 -6.48
N LEU A 356 -17.92 -23.17 -7.63
CA LEU A 356 -18.94 -22.61 -8.53
C LEU A 356 -19.55 -23.65 -9.48
N ALA A 357 -18.84 -24.75 -9.76
CA ALA A 357 -19.25 -25.78 -10.73
C ALA A 357 -20.67 -26.33 -10.54
N PRO A 358 -21.15 -26.63 -9.31
CA PRO A 358 -22.51 -27.13 -9.10
C PRO A 358 -23.62 -26.16 -9.55
N ASN A 359 -23.29 -24.87 -9.67
CA ASN A 359 -24.21 -23.80 -10.00
C ASN A 359 -23.83 -23.06 -11.30
N ALA A 360 -22.92 -23.63 -12.09
CA ALA A 360 -22.44 -23.04 -13.35
C ALA A 360 -23.06 -23.74 -14.56
N TYR A 361 -23.67 -22.96 -15.45
CA TYR A 361 -24.38 -23.44 -16.63
C TYR A 361 -23.78 -22.84 -17.91
N SER A 362 -23.53 -23.68 -18.92
CA SER A 362 -23.02 -23.21 -20.21
C SER A 362 -24.14 -22.54 -21.03
N PRO A 363 -23.87 -21.39 -21.71
CA PRO A 363 -24.85 -20.73 -22.56
C PRO A 363 -25.11 -21.57 -23.83
N LEU A 364 -26.31 -22.12 -23.96
CA LEU A 364 -26.74 -22.84 -25.17
C LEU A 364 -27.16 -21.84 -26.26
N LYS A 365 -26.66 -22.01 -27.49
CA LYS A 365 -27.08 -21.27 -28.68
C LYS A 365 -27.62 -22.26 -29.71
N GLU A 366 -28.90 -22.16 -30.04
CA GLU A 366 -29.55 -23.05 -31.01
C GLU A 366 -30.13 -22.24 -32.16
N PHE A 367 -29.92 -22.72 -33.39
CA PHE A 367 -30.43 -22.04 -34.59
C PHE A 367 -31.89 -22.42 -34.82
N VAL A 368 -32.79 -21.43 -34.82
CA VAL A 368 -34.21 -21.66 -35.05
C VAL A 368 -34.53 -21.36 -36.52
N PRO A 369 -34.77 -22.38 -37.36
CA PRO A 369 -34.88 -22.20 -38.82
C PRO A 369 -36.05 -21.31 -39.24
N ILE A 370 -37.15 -21.35 -38.48
CA ILE A 370 -38.37 -20.58 -38.76
C ILE A 370 -38.16 -19.07 -38.56
N LEU A 371 -37.22 -18.68 -37.68
CA LEU A 371 -36.92 -17.28 -37.37
C LEU A 371 -35.71 -16.75 -38.16
N GLY A 372 -35.00 -17.63 -38.88
CA GLY A 372 -33.75 -17.29 -39.58
C GLY A 372 -32.65 -16.76 -38.66
N LYS A 373 -32.69 -17.08 -37.36
CA LYS A 373 -31.82 -16.49 -36.33
C LYS A 373 -31.36 -17.55 -35.34
N THR A 374 -30.12 -17.41 -34.89
CA THR A 374 -29.59 -18.17 -33.74
C THR A 374 -30.14 -17.58 -32.46
N VAL A 375 -30.86 -18.38 -31.69
CA VAL A 375 -31.47 -17.98 -30.41
C VAL A 375 -30.61 -18.54 -29.29
N SER A 376 -30.19 -17.68 -28.36
CA SER A 376 -29.46 -18.10 -27.17
C SER A 376 -30.42 -18.34 -26.02
N SER A 377 -30.11 -19.32 -25.17
CA SER A 377 -30.93 -19.68 -24.02
C SER A 377 -31.06 -18.48 -23.07
N THR A 378 -32.30 -18.03 -22.87
CA THR A 378 -32.65 -16.89 -22.02
C THR A 378 -32.84 -17.32 -20.56
N VAL A 379 -31.93 -18.14 -20.01
CA VAL A 379 -31.94 -18.49 -18.58
C VAL A 379 -31.58 -17.24 -17.78
N HIS A 380 -32.60 -16.43 -17.55
CA HIS A 380 -32.63 -15.16 -16.82
C HIS A 380 -31.28 -14.44 -16.69
N GLU A 381 -31.03 -13.54 -17.64
CA GLU A 381 -30.06 -12.43 -17.55
C GLU A 381 -30.18 -11.63 -16.23
N ARG A 382 -31.33 -11.76 -15.55
CA ARG A 382 -31.65 -11.14 -14.25
C ARG A 382 -31.29 -11.96 -13.00
N ALA A 383 -30.91 -13.24 -13.11
CA ALA A 383 -30.71 -14.14 -11.96
C ALA A 383 -29.33 -14.82 -11.90
N MET A 384 -28.55 -14.80 -12.99
CA MET A 384 -27.25 -15.47 -13.12
C MET A 384 -26.18 -14.46 -13.58
N ASP A 385 -24.96 -14.58 -13.07
CA ASP A 385 -23.81 -13.76 -13.51
C ASP A 385 -22.93 -14.53 -14.50
N GLN A 386 -22.37 -13.82 -15.47
CA GLN A 386 -21.42 -14.40 -16.42
C GLN A 386 -20.02 -14.38 -15.79
N CYS A 387 -19.38 -15.55 -15.72
CA CYS A 387 -18.02 -15.72 -15.22
C CYS A 387 -17.18 -16.42 -16.28
N GLU A 388 -15.97 -15.92 -16.51
CA GLU A 388 -14.97 -16.62 -17.31
C GLU A 388 -14.43 -17.83 -16.53
N TRP A 389 -14.44 -18.98 -17.19
CA TRP A 389 -14.01 -20.26 -16.63
C TRP A 389 -12.52 -20.51 -16.94
N HIS A 390 -11.90 -21.53 -16.33
CA HIS A 390 -10.47 -21.81 -16.51
C HIS A 390 -10.09 -22.18 -17.96
N ASP A 391 -11.05 -22.59 -18.79
CA ASP A 391 -10.89 -22.91 -20.21
C ASP A 391 -11.19 -21.71 -21.13
N ARG A 392 -11.28 -20.49 -20.57
CA ARG A 392 -11.72 -19.25 -21.24
C ARG A 392 -13.15 -19.28 -21.77
N THR A 393 -13.95 -20.29 -21.41
CA THR A 393 -15.39 -20.31 -21.73
C THR A 393 -16.15 -19.43 -20.75
N VAL A 394 -17.22 -18.78 -21.21
CA VAL A 394 -18.09 -18.00 -20.34
C VAL A 394 -19.22 -18.89 -19.84
N LYS A 395 -19.37 -19.03 -18.53
CA LYS A 395 -20.47 -19.76 -17.88
C LYS A 395 -21.38 -18.82 -17.10
N ASN A 396 -22.67 -19.12 -17.09
CA ASN A 396 -23.67 -18.45 -16.27
C ASN A 396 -23.70 -19.11 -14.89
N VAL A 397 -23.33 -18.39 -13.85
CA VAL A 397 -23.18 -18.91 -12.48
C VAL A 397 -24.27 -18.35 -11.58
N HIS A 398 -24.95 -19.24 -10.86
CA HIS A 398 -25.81 -18.86 -9.73
C HIS A 398 -24.97 -18.77 -8.45
N VAL A 399 -24.88 -17.57 -7.89
CA VAL A 399 -23.96 -17.32 -6.78
C VAL A 399 -24.72 -17.21 -5.46
N ASN A 400 -24.37 -18.07 -4.51
CA ASN A 400 -24.86 -17.98 -3.14
C ASN A 400 -23.95 -17.04 -2.32
N LEU A 401 -24.43 -15.84 -2.01
CA LEU A 401 -23.67 -14.81 -1.28
C LEU A 401 -23.09 -15.31 0.06
N PRO A 402 -23.86 -15.93 0.98
CA PRO A 402 -23.31 -16.56 2.19
C PRO A 402 -22.19 -17.59 1.95
N LEU A 403 -22.27 -18.36 0.87
CA LEU A 403 -21.25 -19.35 0.52
C LEU A 403 -19.95 -18.65 0.08
N LEU A 404 -20.05 -17.59 -0.74
CA LEU A 404 -18.88 -16.81 -1.16
C LEU A 404 -18.21 -16.07 -0.01
N TYR A 405 -18.97 -15.50 0.94
CA TYR A 405 -18.36 -14.85 2.10
C TYR A 405 -17.62 -15.84 3.00
N ASN A 406 -18.17 -17.04 3.22
CA ASN A 406 -17.48 -18.09 3.97
C ASN A 406 -16.23 -18.58 3.21
N TYR A 407 -16.32 -18.71 1.89
CA TYR A 407 -15.20 -19.05 1.03
C TYR A 407 -14.08 -17.99 1.11
N GLN A 408 -14.40 -16.69 0.98
CA GLN A 408 -13.42 -15.60 1.13
C GLN A 408 -12.73 -15.63 2.50
N ARG A 409 -13.44 -15.98 3.58
CA ARG A 409 -12.83 -16.16 4.91
C ARG A 409 -11.89 -17.35 4.95
N GLN A 410 -12.28 -18.50 4.41
CA GLN A 410 -11.44 -19.70 4.38
C GLN A 410 -10.17 -19.48 3.54
N LEU A 411 -10.31 -18.79 2.41
CA LEU A 411 -9.21 -18.39 1.54
C LEU A 411 -8.20 -17.50 2.28
N GLY A 412 -8.67 -16.51 3.05
CA GLY A 412 -7.81 -15.69 3.91
C GLY A 412 -7.04 -16.49 4.98
N HIS A 413 -7.65 -17.54 5.55
CA HIS A 413 -6.93 -18.44 6.48
C HIS A 413 -5.88 -19.28 5.76
N ALA A 414 -6.18 -19.79 4.56
CA ALA A 414 -5.22 -20.55 3.75
C ALA A 414 -4.00 -19.70 3.37
N MET A 415 -4.22 -18.44 2.97
CA MET A 415 -3.14 -17.48 2.68
C MET A 415 -2.25 -17.25 3.90
N ALA A 416 -2.83 -17.04 5.10
CA ALA A 416 -2.06 -16.89 6.33
C ALA A 416 -1.23 -18.14 6.69
N MET A 417 -1.67 -19.35 6.31
CA MET A 417 -0.87 -20.56 6.48
C MET A 417 0.31 -20.65 5.50
N LEU A 418 0.09 -20.26 4.24
CA LEU A 418 1.16 -20.19 3.23
C LEU A 418 2.26 -19.20 3.66
N GLU A 419 1.89 -18.03 4.17
CA GLU A 419 2.83 -17.05 4.71
C GLU A 419 3.65 -17.59 5.87
N ARG A 420 3.00 -18.24 6.84
CA ARG A 420 3.70 -18.88 7.97
C ARG A 420 4.68 -19.94 7.50
N ARG A 421 4.35 -20.66 6.43
CA ARG A 421 5.23 -21.67 5.84
C ARG A 421 6.46 -21.04 5.16
N ILE A 422 6.29 -19.93 4.44
CA ILE A 422 7.42 -19.17 3.87
C ILE A 422 8.30 -18.62 4.99
N LEU A 423 7.71 -18.01 6.03
CA LEU A 423 8.45 -17.53 7.19
C LEU A 423 9.22 -18.66 7.87
N TRP A 424 8.64 -19.85 7.99
CA TRP A 424 9.31 -21.02 8.54
C TRP A 424 10.52 -21.45 7.70
N LEU A 425 10.40 -21.50 6.37
CA LEU A 425 11.53 -21.79 5.47
C LEU A 425 12.64 -20.75 5.58
N SER A 426 12.28 -19.50 5.83
CA SER A 426 13.24 -18.41 6.01
C SER A 426 13.73 -18.25 7.46
N SER A 427 13.14 -18.92 8.45
CA SER A 427 13.41 -18.65 9.87
C SER A 427 14.70 -19.25 10.41
N THR A 428 15.13 -20.40 9.89
CA THR A 428 16.33 -21.12 10.36
C THR A 428 17.46 -20.93 9.34
N ASN A 429 18.69 -20.67 9.81
CA ASN A 429 19.80 -20.34 8.91
C ASN A 429 20.13 -21.50 7.94
N SER A 430 20.01 -22.78 8.33
CA SER A 430 20.26 -23.89 7.40
C SER A 430 19.19 -24.02 6.31
N ARG A 431 17.91 -23.80 6.64
CA ARG A 431 16.78 -23.97 5.70
C ARG A 431 16.79 -22.95 4.57
N GLN A 432 17.37 -21.77 4.83
CA GLN A 432 17.57 -20.76 3.80
C GLN A 432 18.52 -21.26 2.69
N ILE A 433 19.54 -22.04 3.05
CA ILE A 433 20.61 -22.46 2.15
C ILE A 433 20.26 -23.79 1.47
N TRP A 434 19.86 -24.77 2.26
CA TRP A 434 19.70 -26.15 1.83
C TRP A 434 18.24 -26.55 1.55
N GLY A 435 17.29 -25.64 1.82
CA GLY A 435 15.88 -25.99 1.87
C GLY A 435 15.58 -26.95 3.03
N SER A 436 14.51 -27.72 2.88
CA SER A 436 14.09 -28.75 3.85
C SER A 436 14.67 -30.11 3.50
N VAL A 437 15.59 -30.65 4.29
CA VAL A 437 16.17 -31.99 4.05
C VAL A 437 15.17 -33.07 4.44
N CYS A 438 14.62 -33.80 3.46
CA CYS A 438 13.51 -34.73 3.64
C CYS A 438 13.90 -36.20 3.40
N GLU A 439 15.10 -36.44 2.88
CA GLU A 439 15.61 -37.76 2.51
C GLU A 439 16.24 -38.47 3.71
N GLN A 440 16.11 -39.79 3.77
CA GLN A 440 16.63 -40.61 4.87
C GLN A 440 18.11 -40.94 4.69
N ARG A 441 18.58 -41.03 3.45
CA ARG A 441 20.00 -41.20 3.10
C ARG A 441 20.49 -39.97 2.33
N VAL A 442 21.47 -39.25 2.89
CA VAL A 442 21.89 -37.94 2.37
C VAL A 442 23.38 -37.91 2.03
N ASN A 443 23.71 -37.64 0.77
CA ASN A 443 25.08 -37.38 0.33
C ASN A 443 25.27 -35.90 0.05
N ILE A 444 26.24 -35.27 0.72
CA ILE A 444 26.50 -33.83 0.58
C ILE A 444 27.78 -33.66 -0.23
N LEU A 445 27.66 -33.02 -1.38
CA LEU A 445 28.78 -32.68 -2.26
C LEU A 445 29.12 -31.21 -2.07
N VAL A 446 30.37 -30.92 -1.74
CA VAL A 446 30.83 -29.56 -1.48
C VAL A 446 32.01 -29.23 -2.38
N GLU A 447 31.87 -28.14 -3.15
CA GLU A 447 32.93 -27.64 -4.02
C GLU A 447 34.06 -26.98 -3.21
N MET A 448 35.28 -27.51 -3.34
CA MET A 448 36.52 -27.02 -2.71
C MET A 448 37.51 -26.48 -3.73
N SER A 449 37.03 -25.87 -4.82
CA SER A 449 37.87 -25.30 -5.86
C SER A 449 38.66 -24.07 -5.37
N SER A 450 39.76 -23.73 -6.06
CA SER A 450 40.55 -22.54 -5.76
C SER A 450 39.74 -21.23 -5.91
N LEU A 451 38.65 -21.26 -6.69
CA LEU A 451 37.71 -20.14 -6.84
C LEU A 451 36.93 -19.85 -5.56
N ASN A 452 36.76 -20.86 -4.69
CA ASN A 452 35.98 -20.76 -3.45
C ASN A 452 36.83 -20.50 -2.20
N VAL A 453 38.13 -20.25 -2.34
CA VAL A 453 39.05 -19.99 -1.21
C VAL A 453 38.56 -18.82 -0.35
N HIS A 454 38.09 -17.74 -0.98
CA HIS A 454 37.52 -16.59 -0.28
C HIS A 454 36.17 -16.88 0.39
N TYR A 455 35.43 -17.86 -0.14
CA TYR A 455 34.12 -18.29 0.37
C TYR A 455 34.21 -19.41 1.41
N ARG A 456 35.41 -19.91 1.70
CA ARG A 456 35.68 -20.93 2.73
C ARG A 456 34.94 -20.71 4.04
N PRO A 457 34.98 -19.54 4.71
CA PRO A 457 34.27 -19.38 5.98
C PRO A 457 32.75 -19.49 5.84
N TYR A 458 32.18 -19.03 4.71
CA TYR A 458 30.74 -19.16 4.43
C TYR A 458 30.33 -20.61 4.20
N ILE A 459 31.08 -21.34 3.36
CA ILE A 459 30.83 -22.78 3.11
C ILE A 459 30.94 -23.59 4.41
N GLN A 460 31.96 -23.31 5.22
CA GLN A 460 32.11 -23.93 6.54
C GLN A 460 30.96 -23.58 7.49
N HIS A 461 30.47 -22.34 7.46
CA HIS A 461 29.30 -21.93 8.24
C HIS A 461 28.02 -22.65 7.78
N PHE A 462 27.76 -22.73 6.48
CA PHE A 462 26.58 -23.37 5.91
C PHE A 462 26.53 -24.86 6.23
N LEU A 463 27.66 -25.54 6.18
CA LEU A 463 27.77 -26.94 6.58
C LEU A 463 27.60 -27.13 8.07
N ARG A 464 28.14 -26.22 8.90
CA ARG A 464 27.93 -26.26 10.35
C ARG A 464 26.44 -26.20 10.70
N LEU A 465 25.71 -25.29 10.07
CA LEU A 465 24.27 -25.14 10.27
C LEU A 465 23.51 -26.39 9.82
N LEU A 466 23.85 -26.96 8.67
CA LEU A 466 23.25 -28.19 8.17
C LEU A 466 23.43 -29.37 9.15
N LEU A 467 24.65 -29.53 9.67
CA LEU A 467 24.99 -30.56 10.66
C LEU A 467 24.26 -30.36 12.00
N GLN A 468 24.04 -29.12 12.42
CA GLN A 468 23.39 -28.79 13.70
C GLN A 468 21.88 -28.90 13.66
N GLU A 469 21.25 -28.51 12.56
CA GLU A 469 19.81 -28.24 12.49
C GLU A 469 19.01 -29.31 11.72
N GLN A 470 19.59 -29.96 10.70
CA GLN A 470 18.82 -30.84 9.81
C GLN A 470 19.34 -32.27 9.69
N LEU A 471 20.66 -32.50 9.75
CA LEU A 471 21.20 -33.86 9.54
C LEU A 471 20.95 -34.83 10.69
N ALA A 472 20.66 -34.34 11.90
CA ALA A 472 20.23 -35.20 13.00
C ALA A 472 18.89 -35.92 12.72
N ASN A 473 18.10 -35.45 11.73
CA ASN A 473 16.83 -36.07 11.34
C ASN A 473 16.98 -37.15 10.25
N THR A 474 18.18 -37.32 9.68
CA THR A 474 18.44 -38.32 8.63
C THR A 474 18.92 -39.63 9.25
N GLN A 475 18.76 -40.76 8.54
CA GLN A 475 19.23 -42.06 9.04
C GLN A 475 20.69 -42.30 8.72
N TYR A 476 21.09 -41.98 7.49
CA TYR A 476 22.46 -42.13 7.01
C TYR A 476 22.91 -40.88 6.27
N PHE A 477 24.17 -40.50 6.46
CA PHE A 477 24.76 -39.38 5.73
C PHE A 477 26.20 -39.62 5.34
N ASN A 478 26.65 -38.90 4.31
CA ASN A 478 28.06 -38.80 3.96
C ASN A 478 28.39 -37.42 3.40
N VAL A 479 29.64 -37.00 3.56
CA VAL A 479 30.15 -35.73 3.01
C VAL A 479 31.31 -36.03 2.07
N ILE A 480 31.21 -35.47 0.86
CA ILE A 480 32.14 -35.64 -0.24
C ILE A 480 32.58 -34.25 -0.67
N LEU A 481 33.88 -34.02 -0.64
CA LEU A 481 34.50 -32.77 -1.08
C LEU A 481 35.06 -32.99 -2.49
N PHE A 482 34.83 -32.06 -3.39
CA PHE A 482 35.33 -32.17 -4.77
C PHE A 482 35.98 -30.87 -5.25
N GLY A 483 37.09 -31.03 -5.97
CA GLY A 483 37.79 -29.99 -6.72
C GLY A 483 38.36 -30.62 -7.98
N SER A 484 39.68 -30.60 -8.16
CA SER A 484 40.36 -31.47 -9.15
C SER A 484 40.33 -32.95 -8.75
N ASP A 485 40.42 -33.19 -7.44
CA ASP A 485 40.32 -34.51 -6.82
C ASP A 485 39.07 -34.62 -5.95
N ILE A 486 38.60 -35.85 -5.76
CA ILE A 486 37.43 -36.16 -4.94
C ILE A 486 37.90 -36.80 -3.65
N VAL A 487 37.48 -36.24 -2.52
CA VAL A 487 37.81 -36.73 -1.19
C VAL A 487 36.52 -37.01 -0.43
N GLN A 488 36.32 -38.28 -0.09
CA GLN A 488 35.18 -38.76 0.69
C GLN A 488 35.59 -38.97 2.15
N TRP A 489 34.72 -38.63 3.11
CA TRP A 489 35.04 -38.81 4.53
C TRP A 489 35.08 -40.28 4.97
N LYS A 490 34.05 -41.05 4.60
CA LYS A 490 33.91 -42.50 4.86
C LYS A 490 33.45 -43.22 3.60
N GLU A 491 33.99 -44.41 3.32
CA GLU A 491 33.71 -45.19 2.10
C GLU A 491 32.22 -45.50 1.90
N GLN A 492 31.46 -45.63 2.99
CA GLN A 492 30.02 -45.82 2.99
C GLN A 492 29.32 -44.74 3.83
N ALA A 493 28.02 -44.55 3.59
CA ALA A 493 27.21 -43.63 4.38
C ALA A 493 27.09 -44.15 5.82
N VAL A 494 27.23 -43.27 6.81
CA VAL A 494 27.22 -43.65 8.23
C VAL A 494 25.98 -43.11 8.93
N PRO A 495 25.58 -43.71 10.08
CA PRO A 495 24.46 -43.20 10.86
C PRO A 495 24.66 -41.76 11.33
N SER A 496 23.59 -40.97 11.35
CA SER A 496 23.58 -39.54 11.75
C SER A 496 23.67 -39.30 13.26
N GLU A 497 24.51 -40.07 13.94
CA GLU A 497 24.75 -39.93 15.38
C GLU A 497 25.57 -38.65 15.70
N PRO A 498 25.37 -38.03 16.88
CA PRO A 498 26.08 -36.82 17.29
C PRO A 498 27.60 -36.92 17.19
N GLU A 499 28.16 -38.10 17.49
CA GLU A 499 29.59 -38.40 17.41
C GLU A 499 30.10 -38.34 15.96
N ASN A 500 29.34 -38.92 15.03
CA ASN A 500 29.67 -38.94 13.60
C ASN A 500 29.57 -37.53 13.01
N LEU A 501 28.53 -36.76 13.36
CA LEU A 501 28.37 -35.36 12.93
C LEU A 501 29.53 -34.48 13.41
N GLN A 502 29.96 -34.65 14.67
CA GLN A 502 31.10 -33.94 15.23
C GLN A 502 32.43 -34.35 14.57
N ALA A 503 32.61 -35.64 14.26
CA ALA A 503 33.81 -36.14 13.60
C ALA A 503 33.94 -35.64 12.15
N VAL A 504 32.84 -35.55 11.39
CA VAL A 504 32.82 -34.91 10.05
C VAL A 504 33.22 -33.45 10.13
N TRP A 505 32.68 -32.72 11.11
CA TRP A 505 33.00 -31.31 11.30
C TRP A 505 34.49 -31.09 11.55
N GLN A 506 35.11 -31.92 12.39
CA GLN A 506 36.55 -31.87 12.64
C GLN A 506 37.37 -32.20 11.38
N TRP A 507 36.97 -33.24 10.66
CA TRP A 507 37.65 -33.65 9.41
C TRP A 507 37.62 -32.55 8.34
N MET A 508 36.46 -31.91 8.14
CA MET A 508 36.29 -30.88 7.11
C MET A 508 37.10 -29.60 7.43
N ARG A 509 37.20 -29.21 8.71
CA ARG A 509 37.97 -28.03 9.13
C ARG A 509 39.44 -28.09 8.71
N CYS A 510 40.01 -29.29 8.64
CA CYS A 510 41.42 -29.51 8.31
C CYS A 510 41.69 -29.61 6.79
N ARG A 511 40.70 -29.35 5.92
CA ARG A 511 40.85 -29.45 4.45
C ARG A 511 41.13 -28.09 3.82
N GLU A 512 41.99 -28.09 2.81
CA GLU A 512 42.38 -26.92 2.01
C GLU A 512 41.59 -26.89 0.69
N PHE A 513 41.43 -25.68 0.13
CA PHE A 513 40.68 -25.45 -1.11
C PHE A 513 41.70 -25.32 -2.25
N GLU A 514 41.77 -26.31 -3.13
CA GLU A 514 42.78 -26.40 -4.18
C GLU A 514 42.20 -27.08 -5.44
N GLY A 515 42.72 -26.69 -6.61
CA GLY A 515 42.33 -27.27 -7.91
C GLY A 515 41.12 -26.61 -8.59
N GLY A 516 40.78 -27.14 -9.77
CA GLY A 516 39.66 -26.72 -10.63
C GLY A 516 38.31 -27.32 -10.22
N ARG A 517 37.26 -27.09 -11.00
CA ARG A 517 35.90 -27.57 -10.71
C ARG A 517 35.51 -28.71 -11.65
N ASP A 518 35.55 -29.94 -11.14
CA ASP A 518 35.06 -31.11 -11.88
C ASP A 518 33.76 -31.67 -11.26
N THR A 519 32.65 -30.99 -11.55
CA THR A 519 31.32 -31.33 -10.99
C THR A 519 30.82 -32.67 -11.54
N LEU A 520 31.08 -32.99 -12.81
CA LEU A 520 30.57 -34.22 -13.43
C LEU A 520 31.30 -35.45 -12.91
N LYS A 521 32.62 -35.40 -12.68
CA LYS A 521 33.37 -36.49 -12.02
C LYS A 521 32.87 -36.72 -10.60
N ALA A 522 32.55 -35.67 -9.85
CA ALA A 522 31.97 -35.78 -8.50
C ALA A 522 30.60 -36.48 -8.54
N LEU A 523 29.72 -36.08 -9.46
CA LEU A 523 28.41 -36.71 -9.63
C LEU A 523 28.53 -38.16 -10.12
N ARG A 524 29.43 -38.45 -11.05
CA ARG A 524 29.73 -39.82 -11.52
C ARG A 524 30.28 -40.70 -10.42
N PHE A 525 31.07 -40.16 -9.49
CA PHE A 525 31.59 -40.90 -8.35
C PHE A 525 30.45 -41.35 -7.42
N VAL A 526 29.52 -40.44 -7.10
CA VAL A 526 28.38 -40.74 -6.21
C VAL A 526 27.33 -41.62 -6.88
N LEU A 527 27.04 -41.37 -8.17
CA LEU A 527 26.04 -42.11 -8.95
C LEU A 527 26.61 -43.35 -9.67
N GLY A 528 27.91 -43.60 -9.57
CA GLY A 528 28.63 -44.64 -10.33
C GLY A 528 28.94 -45.93 -9.56
N GLY A 529 28.99 -45.91 -8.22
CA GLY A 529 29.28 -47.11 -7.40
C GLY A 529 28.23 -48.23 -7.57
N PRO A 530 28.53 -49.51 -7.26
CA PRO A 530 27.58 -50.60 -7.41
C PRO A 530 26.28 -50.35 -6.61
N PRO A 531 25.09 -50.75 -7.11
CA PRO A 531 23.86 -50.64 -6.34
C PRO A 531 23.99 -51.53 -5.11
N GLU A 532 23.97 -50.94 -3.91
CA GLU A 532 24.01 -51.69 -2.66
C GLU A 532 22.71 -52.48 -2.51
N GLU A 533 22.80 -53.82 -2.53
CA GLU A 533 21.66 -54.75 -2.65
C GLU A 533 20.76 -54.79 -1.39
N GLU A 534 21.16 -54.21 -0.26
CA GLU A 534 20.43 -54.30 1.02
C GLU A 534 19.58 -53.08 1.42
N GLU A 535 19.54 -52.00 0.64
CA GLU A 535 18.92 -50.72 1.10
C GLU A 535 17.84 -50.14 0.18
N SER A 536 17.03 -50.99 -0.45
CA SER A 536 16.05 -50.60 -1.49
C SER A 536 14.81 -49.82 -1.01
N SER A 537 14.68 -49.51 0.29
CA SER A 537 13.48 -48.88 0.87
C SER A 537 13.64 -47.42 1.32
N LEU A 538 14.86 -46.90 1.46
CA LEU A 538 15.09 -45.55 2.00
C LEU A 538 15.11 -44.49 0.87
N SER A 539 14.59 -43.29 1.15
CA SER A 539 14.68 -42.16 0.22
C SER A 539 16.11 -41.60 0.19
N GLY A 540 16.71 -41.55 -1.00
CA GLY A 540 18.07 -41.04 -1.20
C GLY A 540 18.11 -39.62 -1.78
N GLY A 541 18.92 -38.75 -1.20
CA GLY A 541 19.11 -37.36 -1.62
C GLY A 541 20.58 -36.99 -1.78
N ILE A 542 20.90 -36.27 -2.84
CA ILE A 542 22.23 -35.70 -3.12
C ILE A 542 22.10 -34.18 -3.03
N TYR A 543 22.89 -33.53 -2.19
CA TYR A 543 22.88 -32.08 -1.99
C TYR A 543 24.21 -31.49 -2.46
N LEU A 544 24.19 -30.78 -3.59
CA LEU A 544 25.36 -30.18 -4.23
C LEU A 544 25.46 -28.70 -3.87
N LEU A 545 26.52 -28.30 -3.18
CA LEU A 545 26.87 -26.89 -2.95
C LEU A 545 27.98 -26.47 -3.92
N THR A 546 27.66 -25.52 -4.80
CA THR A 546 28.56 -25.01 -5.86
C THR A 546 28.47 -23.50 -5.99
N SER A 547 29.52 -22.86 -6.51
CA SER A 547 29.56 -21.42 -6.82
C SER A 547 29.45 -21.12 -8.32
N GLY A 548 29.31 -22.15 -9.18
CA GLY A 548 29.04 -21.94 -10.60
C GLY A 548 28.82 -23.23 -11.40
N VAL A 549 28.72 -23.08 -12.71
CA VAL A 549 28.38 -24.15 -13.67
C VAL A 549 29.51 -25.19 -13.76
N PRO A 550 29.18 -26.48 -14.00
CA PRO A 550 30.14 -27.50 -14.41
C PRO A 550 31.03 -27.04 -15.58
N GLU A 551 32.29 -27.50 -15.62
CA GLU A 551 33.21 -27.20 -16.74
C GLU A 551 32.81 -27.93 -18.03
N GLU A 552 32.03 -29.02 -17.93
CA GLU A 552 31.51 -29.78 -19.08
C GLU A 552 30.20 -29.25 -19.67
N GLU A 553 29.88 -29.71 -20.88
CA GLU A 553 28.63 -29.36 -21.57
C GLU A 553 27.39 -29.81 -20.78
N MET A 554 26.55 -28.84 -20.43
CA MET A 554 25.37 -29.04 -19.57
C MET A 554 24.37 -30.06 -20.11
N ALA A 555 24.25 -30.20 -21.43
CA ALA A 555 23.37 -31.18 -22.05
C ALA A 555 23.78 -32.62 -21.70
N VAL A 556 25.08 -32.91 -21.73
CA VAL A 556 25.64 -34.23 -21.41
C VAL A 556 25.51 -34.54 -19.92
N ALA A 557 25.73 -33.54 -19.06
CA ALA A 557 25.58 -33.68 -17.62
C ALA A 557 24.12 -33.96 -17.23
N ALA A 558 23.17 -33.21 -17.80
CA ALA A 558 21.75 -33.36 -17.50
C ALA A 558 21.19 -34.71 -17.96
N GLU A 559 21.58 -35.20 -19.15
CA GLU A 559 21.14 -36.51 -19.66
C GLU A 559 21.64 -37.65 -18.75
N TYR A 560 22.92 -37.62 -18.37
CA TYR A 560 23.50 -38.62 -17.47
C TYR A 560 22.80 -38.64 -16.10
N ILE A 561 22.54 -37.46 -15.52
CA ILE A 561 21.89 -37.33 -14.21
C ILE A 561 20.45 -37.83 -14.28
N SER A 562 19.70 -37.44 -15.32
CA SER A 562 18.31 -37.86 -15.51
C SER A 562 18.18 -39.38 -15.61
N GLU A 563 19.08 -40.03 -16.36
CA GLU A 563 19.12 -41.49 -16.47
C GLU A 563 19.44 -42.15 -15.10
N ARG A 564 20.51 -41.70 -14.44
CA ARG A 564 21.01 -42.34 -13.21
C ARG A 564 20.13 -42.09 -11.99
N CYS A 565 19.61 -40.88 -11.82
CA CYS A 565 18.71 -40.55 -10.72
C CYS A 565 17.38 -41.29 -10.84
N SER A 566 16.87 -41.47 -12.06
CA SER A 566 15.65 -42.26 -12.32
C SER A 566 15.82 -43.73 -11.97
N VAL A 567 16.96 -44.33 -12.34
CA VAL A 567 17.27 -45.74 -12.04
C VAL A 567 17.46 -45.99 -10.55
N ARG A 568 18.11 -45.07 -9.82
CA ARG A 568 18.44 -45.24 -8.39
C ARG A 568 17.42 -44.64 -7.43
N ARG A 569 16.36 -43.97 -7.91
CA ARG A 569 15.39 -43.21 -7.10
C ARG A 569 16.05 -42.20 -6.15
N GLN A 570 17.15 -41.59 -6.61
CA GLN A 570 17.85 -40.54 -5.87
C GLN A 570 17.46 -39.17 -6.42
N LYS A 571 17.34 -38.17 -5.55
CA LYS A 571 17.05 -36.79 -5.94
C LYS A 571 18.31 -35.93 -5.86
N LEU A 572 18.57 -35.11 -6.88
CA LEU A 572 19.70 -34.15 -6.88
C LEU A 572 19.23 -32.74 -6.58
N HIS A 573 19.52 -32.26 -5.37
CA HIS A 573 19.32 -30.88 -4.95
C HIS A 573 20.58 -30.06 -5.18
N VAL A 574 20.43 -28.85 -5.73
CA VAL A 574 21.55 -27.95 -6.07
C VAL A 574 21.39 -26.63 -5.34
N CYS A 575 22.42 -26.27 -4.58
CA CYS A 575 22.55 -25.02 -3.84
C CYS A 575 23.65 -24.18 -4.51
N LEU A 576 23.25 -23.08 -5.16
CA LEU A 576 24.16 -22.10 -5.74
C LEU A 576 24.48 -21.02 -4.71
N PHE A 577 25.77 -20.77 -4.48
CA PHE A 577 26.23 -19.66 -3.66
C PHE A 577 26.98 -18.59 -4.48
N THR A 578 26.57 -17.33 -4.35
CA THR A 578 27.19 -16.18 -5.05
C THR A 578 27.55 -15.06 -4.07
N GLY A 579 28.81 -14.61 -4.06
CA GLY A 579 29.24 -13.43 -3.29
C GLY A 579 29.03 -12.12 -4.04
N GLU A 580 28.63 -11.07 -3.33
CA GLU A 580 28.33 -9.74 -3.91
C GLU A 580 29.57 -8.88 -4.21
N ASP A 581 30.72 -9.16 -3.59
CA ASP A 581 31.95 -8.37 -3.75
C ASP A 581 33.02 -9.13 -4.56
N MET A 582 33.02 -9.02 -5.90
CA MET A 582 34.26 -9.22 -6.70
C MET A 582 34.25 -8.41 -8.00
N PRO A 583 35.07 -7.34 -8.10
CA PRO A 583 35.38 -6.65 -9.35
C PRO A 583 36.58 -7.20 -10.15
N SER A 584 37.15 -8.38 -9.83
CA SER A 584 38.53 -8.69 -10.32
C SER A 584 38.86 -10.15 -10.67
N CYS A 585 37.95 -11.12 -10.64
CA CYS A 585 38.27 -12.48 -11.10
C CYS A 585 37.82 -12.66 -12.56
N PRO A 586 38.70 -13.07 -13.50
CA PRO A 586 38.27 -13.50 -14.81
C PRO A 586 37.49 -14.82 -14.64
N LEU A 587 36.17 -14.74 -14.67
CA LEU A 587 35.32 -15.92 -14.85
C LEU A 587 35.77 -16.62 -16.14
N PRO A 588 36.08 -17.93 -16.13
CA PRO A 588 36.27 -18.64 -17.38
C PRO A 588 34.92 -18.71 -18.11
N CYS A 589 34.89 -18.12 -19.31
CA CYS A 589 34.05 -18.51 -20.45
C CYS A 589 32.50 -18.41 -20.28
N TYR A 590 31.95 -17.27 -20.73
CA TYR A 590 30.62 -17.12 -21.36
C TYR A 590 29.31 -17.33 -20.55
N ALA A 591 29.18 -16.81 -19.32
CA ALA A 591 27.86 -16.79 -18.65
C ALA A 591 27.74 -15.71 -17.56
N THR A 592 26.62 -14.99 -17.53
CA THR A 592 26.23 -14.12 -16.40
C THR A 592 25.85 -14.96 -15.17
N PRO A 593 25.81 -14.40 -13.94
CA PRO A 593 25.31 -15.12 -12.76
C PRO A 593 23.90 -15.72 -12.94
N ALA A 594 23.07 -15.09 -13.77
CA ALA A 594 21.73 -15.59 -14.12
C ALA A 594 21.78 -16.78 -15.09
N ASP A 595 22.70 -16.78 -16.07
CA ASP A 595 22.92 -17.93 -16.95
C ASP A 595 23.43 -19.14 -16.15
N ASN A 596 24.30 -18.88 -15.16
CA ASN A 596 24.77 -19.89 -14.22
C ASN A 596 23.64 -20.50 -13.38
N ALA A 597 22.75 -19.65 -12.85
CA ALA A 597 21.58 -20.09 -12.12
C ALA A 597 20.64 -20.92 -13.01
N THR A 598 20.40 -20.49 -14.25
CA THR A 598 19.54 -21.20 -15.21
C THR A 598 20.09 -22.59 -15.55
N ALA A 599 21.40 -22.70 -15.79
CA ALA A 599 22.04 -23.99 -16.07
C ALA A 599 21.96 -24.95 -14.88
N LEU A 600 22.26 -24.48 -13.67
CA LEU A 600 22.18 -25.30 -12.45
C LEU A 600 20.74 -25.64 -12.05
N HIS A 601 19.79 -24.76 -12.36
CA HIS A 601 18.37 -25.02 -12.24
C HIS A 601 17.96 -26.21 -13.12
N GLN A 602 18.31 -26.20 -14.41
CA GLN A 602 18.07 -27.33 -15.31
C GLN A 602 18.70 -28.63 -14.82
N LEU A 603 19.89 -28.55 -14.23
CA LEU A 603 20.60 -29.71 -13.66
C LEU A 603 19.86 -30.33 -12.46
N ALA A 604 19.35 -29.49 -11.55
CA ALA A 604 18.58 -29.95 -10.39
C ALA A 604 17.26 -30.62 -10.82
N HIS A 605 16.57 -30.03 -11.79
CA HIS A 605 15.31 -30.56 -12.35
C HIS A 605 15.52 -31.86 -13.14
N ALA A 606 16.63 -31.98 -13.88
CA ALA A 606 17.01 -33.23 -14.53
C ALA A 606 17.18 -34.38 -13.53
N GLY A 607 17.65 -34.08 -12.31
CA GLY A 607 17.78 -35.05 -11.22
C GLY A 607 16.56 -35.18 -10.30
N ASN A 608 15.38 -34.69 -10.68
CA ASN A 608 14.15 -34.68 -9.87
C ASN A 608 14.34 -34.08 -8.46
N GLY A 609 15.26 -33.14 -8.31
CA GLY A 609 15.49 -32.43 -7.05
C GLY A 609 15.04 -30.97 -7.12
N ARG A 610 15.72 -30.12 -6.35
CA ARG A 610 15.32 -28.72 -6.10
C ARG A 610 16.51 -27.79 -6.26
N PHE A 611 16.25 -26.59 -6.73
CA PHE A 611 17.23 -25.54 -6.84
C PHE A 611 17.04 -24.47 -5.74
N HIS A 612 18.16 -24.10 -5.11
CA HIS A 612 18.23 -23.01 -4.13
C HIS A 612 19.41 -22.11 -4.47
N TRP A 613 19.18 -20.81 -4.56
CA TRP A 613 20.19 -19.80 -4.85
C TRP A 613 20.27 -18.78 -3.72
N VAL A 614 21.45 -18.69 -3.10
CA VAL A 614 21.69 -17.87 -1.91
C VAL A 614 22.92 -16.99 -2.12
N SER A 615 22.83 -15.75 -1.64
CA SER A 615 23.94 -14.81 -1.56
C SER A 615 24.38 -14.57 -0.12
N THR A 616 25.42 -13.75 0.05
CA THR A 616 25.82 -13.21 1.36
C THR A 616 24.72 -12.35 2.02
N THR A 617 23.70 -11.92 1.26
CA THR A 617 22.62 -11.05 1.74
C THR A 617 21.28 -11.77 1.97
N GLY A 618 21.15 -13.03 1.54
CA GLY A 618 19.97 -13.87 1.79
C GLY A 618 19.60 -14.77 0.61
N ILE A 619 18.37 -15.29 0.62
CA ILE A 619 17.83 -16.12 -0.47
C ILE A 619 17.53 -15.23 -1.69
N ILE A 620 18.13 -15.55 -2.84
CA ILE A 620 17.81 -14.91 -4.12
C ILE A 620 16.64 -15.67 -4.77
N GLU A 621 16.77 -16.99 -4.88
CA GLU A 621 15.77 -17.86 -5.50
C GLU A 621 15.67 -19.19 -4.75
N SER A 622 14.47 -19.76 -4.68
CA SER A 622 14.26 -21.08 -4.08
C SER A 622 13.01 -21.70 -4.67
N ASP A 623 13.14 -22.91 -5.23
CA ASP A 623 12.00 -23.66 -5.77
C ASP A 623 10.93 -23.91 -4.69
N ASP A 624 11.33 -24.19 -3.45
CA ASP A 624 10.41 -24.42 -2.32
C ASP A 624 9.58 -23.17 -1.97
N ILE A 625 10.13 -21.97 -2.17
CA ILE A 625 9.42 -20.71 -1.93
C ILE A 625 8.57 -20.34 -3.15
N ARG A 626 9.11 -20.55 -4.37
CA ARG A 626 8.42 -20.25 -5.63
C ARG A 626 7.08 -20.98 -5.74
N ILE A 627 7.03 -22.29 -5.44
CA ILE A 627 5.78 -23.07 -5.51
C ILE A 627 4.74 -22.55 -4.49
N LEU A 628 5.19 -22.07 -3.32
CA LEU A 628 4.29 -21.45 -2.33
C LEU A 628 3.75 -20.11 -2.84
N ILE A 629 4.59 -19.28 -3.46
CA ILE A 629 4.19 -18.02 -4.07
C ILE A 629 3.18 -18.28 -5.21
N ASP A 630 3.43 -19.24 -6.09
CA ASP A 630 2.51 -19.61 -7.17
C ASP A 630 1.13 -20.02 -6.62
N GLU A 631 1.08 -20.76 -5.52
CA GLU A 631 -0.17 -21.13 -4.86
C GLU A 631 -0.86 -19.92 -4.20
N MET A 632 -0.08 -18.99 -3.64
CA MET A 632 -0.60 -17.73 -3.10
C MET A 632 -1.22 -16.85 -4.20
N GLU A 633 -0.59 -16.77 -5.38
CA GLU A 633 -1.12 -16.03 -6.54
C GLU A 633 -2.45 -16.62 -7.05
N LYS A 634 -2.58 -17.96 -7.05
CA LYS A 634 -3.87 -18.62 -7.35
C LYS A 634 -4.95 -18.22 -6.35
N ALA A 635 -4.63 -18.16 -5.06
CA ALA A 635 -5.59 -17.75 -4.02
C ALA A 635 -6.10 -16.32 -4.29
N VAL A 636 -5.21 -15.43 -4.71
CA VAL A 636 -5.52 -14.04 -5.02
C VAL A 636 -6.47 -13.92 -6.21
N ASN A 637 -6.14 -14.59 -7.32
CA ASN A 637 -6.98 -14.64 -8.50
C ASN A 637 -8.40 -15.15 -8.17
N TYR A 638 -8.50 -16.18 -7.32
CA TYR A 638 -9.78 -16.68 -6.85
C TYR A 638 -10.53 -15.67 -5.97
N TRP A 639 -9.83 -14.91 -5.14
CA TRP A 639 -10.44 -13.88 -4.31
C TRP A 639 -11.02 -12.74 -5.15
N GLU A 640 -10.27 -12.25 -6.13
CA GLU A 640 -10.69 -11.17 -7.04
C GLU A 640 -11.95 -11.57 -7.82
N LYS A 641 -11.94 -12.77 -8.42
CA LYS A 641 -13.11 -13.32 -9.11
C LYS A 641 -14.32 -13.46 -8.20
N ALA A 642 -14.12 -13.91 -6.96
CA ALA A 642 -15.20 -13.96 -5.97
C ALA A 642 -15.73 -12.56 -5.61
N SER A 643 -14.86 -11.56 -5.50
CA SER A 643 -15.24 -10.18 -5.21
C SER A 643 -16.05 -9.55 -6.35
N LEU A 644 -15.62 -9.75 -7.60
CA LEU A 644 -16.34 -9.28 -8.79
C LEU A 644 -17.76 -9.87 -8.87
N LEU A 645 -17.93 -11.15 -8.52
CA LEU A 645 -19.24 -11.79 -8.44
C LEU A 645 -20.13 -11.18 -7.35
N VAL A 646 -19.55 -10.89 -6.17
CA VAL A 646 -20.28 -10.22 -5.07
C VAL A 646 -20.72 -8.82 -5.48
N ASP A 647 -19.86 -8.07 -6.16
CA ASP A 647 -20.14 -6.70 -6.62
C ASP A 647 -21.23 -6.68 -7.71
N SER A 648 -21.18 -7.59 -8.69
CA SER A 648 -22.23 -7.72 -9.72
C SER A 648 -23.62 -7.95 -9.10
N LEU A 649 -23.72 -8.88 -8.15
CA LEU A 649 -24.98 -9.20 -7.46
C LEU A 649 -25.49 -8.04 -6.60
N THR A 650 -24.57 -7.33 -5.94
CA THR A 650 -24.90 -6.20 -5.07
C THR A 650 -25.42 -5.01 -5.88
N GLN A 651 -24.87 -4.76 -7.07
CA GLN A 651 -25.37 -3.75 -8.01
C GLN A 651 -26.75 -4.12 -8.56
N ARG A 652 -26.96 -5.39 -8.95
CA ARG A 652 -28.25 -5.88 -9.48
C ARG A 652 -29.37 -5.84 -8.45
N CYS A 653 -29.09 -6.12 -7.18
CA CYS A 653 -30.08 -6.00 -6.09
C CYS A 653 -30.56 -4.54 -5.85
N ARG A 654 -29.87 -3.53 -6.37
CA ARG A 654 -30.21 -2.10 -6.22
C ARG A 654 -30.92 -1.50 -7.44
N GLY A 655 -30.89 -2.14 -8.60
CA GLY A 655 -31.42 -1.63 -9.88
C GLY A 655 -32.95 -1.59 -10.05
N SER A 656 -33.76 -1.60 -8.97
CA SER A 656 -35.22 -1.51 -9.06
C SER A 656 -35.80 -0.11 -8.74
N ALA A 657 -35.02 0.95 -8.93
CA ALA A 657 -35.51 2.33 -8.88
C ALA A 657 -35.11 3.07 -10.17
N PRO A 658 -36.05 3.72 -10.88
CA PRO A 658 -35.72 4.43 -12.11
C PRO A 658 -35.08 5.78 -11.77
N GLU A 659 -33.83 6.00 -12.17
CA GLU A 659 -33.22 7.34 -12.23
C GLU A 659 -33.19 7.81 -13.69
N GLU A 660 -33.82 8.96 -13.91
CA GLU A 660 -33.72 9.78 -15.11
C GLU A 660 -32.29 10.32 -15.24
N SER A 661 -31.58 9.93 -16.30
CA SER A 661 -30.33 10.56 -16.71
C SER A 661 -30.62 11.67 -17.72
N LEU A 662 -30.36 12.93 -17.34
CA LEU A 662 -30.31 14.07 -18.24
C LEU A 662 -28.93 14.16 -18.91
N SER A 663 -28.90 14.07 -20.24
CA SER A 663 -27.81 14.51 -21.11
C SER A 663 -28.11 15.90 -21.68
N PRO A 664 -27.14 16.85 -21.78
CA PRO A 664 -27.34 18.07 -22.55
C PRO A 664 -26.90 17.94 -24.03
N THR A 665 -27.90 18.10 -24.90
CA THR A 665 -27.91 18.95 -26.13
C THR A 665 -27.11 18.45 -27.36
N GLU A 666 -27.68 18.28 -28.57
CA GLU A 666 -28.34 19.31 -29.39
C GLU A 666 -29.59 18.89 -30.20
N SER A 667 -30.41 19.92 -30.45
CA SER A 667 -31.70 20.15 -31.15
C SER A 667 -31.99 19.36 -32.44
N VAL A 668 -33.25 19.11 -32.88
CA VAL A 668 -34.26 20.10 -33.35
C VAL A 668 -35.71 19.58 -33.26
N LEU A 669 -36.61 20.47 -32.79
CA LEU A 669 -38.08 20.67 -32.94
C LEU A 669 -38.87 19.66 -33.83
N ALA A 670 -40.07 19.16 -33.46
CA ALA A 670 -41.29 19.95 -33.31
C ALA A 670 -42.47 19.23 -32.60
N LEU A 671 -43.13 19.99 -31.71
CA LEU A 671 -44.58 20.15 -31.47
C LEU A 671 -45.55 18.93 -31.51
N SER A 672 -46.16 18.58 -30.37
CA SER A 672 -47.50 19.10 -30.00
C SER A 672 -48.01 18.55 -28.66
N THR A 673 -48.50 19.50 -27.87
CA THR A 673 -49.49 19.50 -26.78
C THR A 673 -50.41 18.28 -26.60
N GLN A 674 -50.56 17.76 -25.36
CA GLN A 674 -51.61 18.10 -24.38
C GLN A 674 -51.95 16.96 -23.38
N SER A 675 -52.09 17.37 -22.11
CA SER A 675 -53.09 16.95 -21.12
C SER A 675 -52.88 15.70 -20.23
N ARG A 676 -53.27 15.93 -18.96
CA ARG A 676 -53.21 15.09 -17.76
C ARG A 676 -54.14 13.88 -17.82
N GLY A 677 -53.77 12.77 -17.15
CA GLY A 677 -54.70 11.67 -16.84
C GLY A 677 -54.22 10.70 -15.76
N ARG A 678 -54.96 10.64 -14.66
CA ARG A 678 -54.85 9.82 -13.44
C ARG A 678 -54.91 8.30 -13.77
N ARG A 679 -54.03 7.46 -13.22
CA ARG A 679 -54.06 5.98 -13.41
C ARG A 679 -54.76 5.25 -12.26
N GLU A 680 -55.87 4.59 -12.58
CA GLU A 680 -56.49 3.50 -11.82
C GLU A 680 -55.81 2.14 -12.09
N ARG A 681 -56.00 1.18 -11.17
CA ARG A 681 -55.49 -0.20 -11.24
C ARG A 681 -56.17 -1.02 -12.35
N LEU A 682 -55.38 -1.82 -13.08
CA LEU A 682 -55.87 -2.83 -14.03
C LEU A 682 -55.63 -4.27 -13.51
N PRO A 683 -56.52 -5.24 -13.83
CA PRO A 683 -56.47 -6.63 -13.38
C PRO A 683 -55.57 -7.53 -14.27
N PRO A 684 -55.23 -8.77 -13.83
CA PRO A 684 -54.28 -9.64 -14.54
C PRO A 684 -54.82 -10.20 -15.87
N PRO A 685 -53.93 -10.51 -16.84
CA PRO A 685 -54.31 -10.97 -18.18
C PRO A 685 -54.80 -12.43 -18.21
N ARG A 686 -55.71 -12.71 -19.14
CA ARG A 686 -56.36 -14.02 -19.39
C ARG A 686 -55.45 -14.98 -20.18
N HIS A 687 -55.66 -16.29 -19.99
CA HIS A 687 -54.94 -17.37 -20.65
C HIS A 687 -55.09 -17.35 -22.19
N THR A 688 -54.01 -17.59 -22.91
CA THR A 688 -53.98 -17.68 -24.39
C THR A 688 -54.37 -19.08 -24.88
N THR A 689 -54.92 -19.14 -26.09
CA THR A 689 -55.54 -20.30 -26.77
C THR A 689 -54.61 -21.53 -26.90
N LEU A 690 -53.29 -21.31 -26.95
CA LEU A 690 -52.27 -22.38 -26.94
C LEU A 690 -52.16 -23.10 -25.57
N THR A 691 -52.54 -22.43 -24.49
CA THR A 691 -52.52 -22.99 -23.13
C THR A 691 -53.71 -23.92 -22.90
N GLN A 692 -54.86 -23.63 -23.53
CA GLN A 692 -56.04 -24.49 -23.50
C GLN A 692 -55.89 -25.73 -24.39
N ALA A 693 -55.22 -25.61 -25.55
CA ALA A 693 -54.96 -26.74 -26.44
C ALA A 693 -53.99 -27.78 -25.85
N ARG A 694 -52.99 -27.35 -25.05
CA ARG A 694 -52.02 -28.25 -24.37
C ARG A 694 -52.59 -28.97 -23.15
N LEU A 695 -53.66 -28.45 -22.55
CA LEU A 695 -54.38 -29.10 -21.45
C LEU A 695 -55.30 -30.22 -21.97
N LEU A 696 -55.89 -30.06 -23.16
CA LEU A 696 -56.80 -31.05 -23.76
C LEU A 696 -56.10 -32.29 -24.36
N LEU A 697 -54.79 -32.21 -24.65
CA LEU A 697 -53.99 -33.33 -25.18
C LEU A 697 -53.44 -34.27 -24.10
N LYS A 698 -53.56 -33.94 -22.81
CA LYS A 698 -52.95 -34.70 -21.69
C LYS A 698 -53.91 -35.66 -20.98
N GLU A 699 -55.18 -35.73 -21.37
CA GLU A 699 -56.17 -36.65 -20.78
C GLU A 699 -56.33 -37.99 -21.53
N LYS A 700 -55.72 -38.16 -22.70
CA LYS A 700 -55.79 -39.44 -23.43
C LYS A 700 -54.39 -39.89 -23.83
N SER A 701 -53.86 -40.88 -23.10
CA SER A 701 -53.20 -42.10 -23.61
C SER A 701 -52.18 -42.65 -22.61
N GLN A 702 -52.50 -43.82 -22.07
CA GLN A 702 -51.65 -44.67 -21.25
C GLN A 702 -50.80 -45.59 -22.13
N SER A 703 -49.48 -45.63 -21.90
CA SER A 703 -48.61 -46.82 -22.06
C SER A 703 -48.36 -47.36 -23.52
N PRO A 704 -47.39 -48.29 -23.76
CA PRO A 704 -46.24 -48.01 -24.63
C PRO A 704 -46.07 -48.99 -25.82
N GLN A 705 -45.53 -48.54 -26.97
CA GLN A 705 -44.73 -49.39 -27.87
C GLN A 705 -44.11 -48.61 -29.06
N ALA A 706 -42.94 -49.12 -29.47
CA ALA A 706 -41.99 -48.73 -30.51
C ALA A 706 -42.45 -48.01 -31.79
N ALA A 707 -41.62 -47.04 -32.23
CA ALA A 707 -41.01 -46.92 -33.59
C ALA A 707 -40.08 -45.68 -33.59
N LYS A 708 -38.74 -45.82 -33.64
CA LYS A 708 -37.87 -45.79 -34.86
C LYS A 708 -38.18 -44.60 -35.78
N THR A 709 -37.29 -43.75 -36.25
CA THR A 709 -35.82 -43.60 -36.23
C THR A 709 -35.58 -42.33 -37.05
N TRP A 710 -34.82 -41.35 -36.57
CA TRP A 710 -33.78 -40.69 -37.37
C TRP A 710 -32.91 -39.80 -36.48
N ARG A 711 -31.61 -40.10 -36.46
CA ARG A 711 -30.52 -39.21 -36.03
C ARG A 711 -29.62 -38.98 -37.25
N PRO A 712 -28.86 -37.88 -37.26
CA PRO A 712 -27.47 -37.94 -37.65
C PRO A 712 -26.56 -37.83 -36.43
N ASN A 713 -25.51 -38.64 -36.44
CA ASN A 713 -24.40 -38.68 -35.50
C ASN A 713 -23.40 -37.54 -35.77
N SER A 714 -22.93 -36.86 -34.73
CA SER A 714 -21.49 -36.68 -34.49
C SER A 714 -21.26 -36.18 -33.05
N ALA A 715 -21.01 -37.12 -32.16
CA ALA A 715 -20.41 -36.87 -30.87
C ALA A 715 -18.88 -36.99 -31.00
N LYS A 716 -18.14 -36.08 -30.35
CA LYS A 716 -16.91 -36.39 -29.60
C LYS A 716 -16.45 -35.18 -28.78
N ALA A 717 -16.81 -35.18 -27.50
CA ALA A 717 -15.94 -34.87 -26.37
C ALA A 717 -16.70 -35.26 -25.09
N ASN A 718 -16.44 -36.47 -24.59
CA ASN A 718 -16.88 -36.94 -23.28
C ASN A 718 -16.01 -36.29 -22.20
N ILE A 719 -16.63 -35.66 -21.20
CA ILE A 719 -16.07 -35.55 -19.86
C ILE A 719 -16.90 -36.50 -18.98
N PRO A 720 -16.30 -37.40 -18.18
CA PRO A 720 -17.06 -38.27 -17.30
C PRO A 720 -17.78 -37.44 -16.20
N PRO A 721 -19.01 -37.80 -15.80
CA PRO A 721 -19.67 -37.14 -14.69
C PRO A 721 -18.89 -37.39 -13.39
N ALA A 722 -18.54 -36.32 -12.69
CA ALA A 722 -18.02 -36.41 -11.32
C ALA A 722 -19.08 -37.08 -10.43
N ARG A 723 -18.65 -38.09 -9.65
CA ARG A 723 -19.52 -38.81 -8.71
C ARG A 723 -20.11 -37.84 -7.69
N PRO A 724 -21.41 -37.98 -7.31
CA PRO A 724 -21.99 -37.18 -6.25
C PRO A 724 -21.28 -37.46 -4.92
N VAL A 725 -20.90 -36.39 -4.21
CA VAL A 725 -20.31 -36.46 -2.86
C VAL A 725 -21.40 -36.92 -1.88
N HIS A 726 -21.45 -38.23 -1.64
CA HIS A 726 -21.99 -38.77 -0.39
C HIS A 726 -20.93 -38.58 0.70
N GLY A 727 -21.17 -37.67 1.64
CA GLY A 727 -20.24 -37.41 2.73
C GLY A 727 -20.67 -36.35 3.73
N TRP A 728 -21.94 -35.93 3.71
CA TRP A 728 -22.54 -35.15 4.79
C TRP A 728 -23.64 -36.00 5.41
N GLY A 729 -23.21 -36.99 6.20
CA GLY A 729 -24.11 -37.75 7.06
C GLY A 729 -24.54 -36.89 8.26
N PRO A 730 -25.77 -37.07 8.76
CA PRO A 730 -26.29 -36.30 9.87
C PRO A 730 -25.61 -36.74 11.18
N VAL A 731 -24.92 -35.82 11.85
CA VAL A 731 -24.50 -36.02 13.24
C VAL A 731 -25.70 -35.73 14.14
N ASP A 732 -25.94 -36.67 15.04
CA ASP A 732 -27.10 -36.77 15.91
C ASP A 732 -27.41 -35.49 16.70
N SER A 733 -28.72 -35.27 16.80
CA SER A 733 -29.35 -34.24 17.59
C SER A 733 -29.08 -34.41 19.09
N VAL A 734 -28.42 -33.43 19.70
CA VAL A 734 -28.64 -33.10 21.11
C VAL A 734 -29.30 -31.73 21.17
N SER A 735 -30.50 -31.75 21.76
CA SER A 735 -31.48 -30.67 21.82
C SER A 735 -31.01 -29.44 22.57
N LEU A 736 -31.13 -28.24 21.98
CA LEU A 736 -31.39 -27.00 22.73
C LEU A 736 -32.26 -26.02 21.91
N SER A 737 -33.53 -25.96 22.31
CA SER A 737 -34.48 -24.82 22.28
C SER A 737 -34.67 -23.98 21.00
N LYS A 738 -35.80 -24.27 20.32
CA LYS A 738 -36.73 -23.36 19.61
C LYS A 738 -36.26 -21.91 19.36
N GLN A 739 -35.79 -21.63 18.14
CA GLN A 739 -36.02 -20.34 17.49
C GLN A 739 -36.80 -20.56 16.18
N ARG A 740 -37.93 -19.85 16.05
CA ARG A 740 -38.85 -19.92 14.91
C ARG A 740 -38.12 -19.62 13.59
N GLY A 741 -38.12 -20.59 12.67
CA GLY A 741 -37.57 -20.44 11.32
C GLY A 741 -38.38 -19.47 10.46
N VAL A 742 -37.70 -18.59 9.74
CA VAL A 742 -38.26 -17.73 8.69
C VAL A 742 -38.29 -18.56 7.39
N LYS A 743 -39.46 -18.70 6.76
CA LYS A 743 -39.64 -19.45 5.51
C LYS A 743 -38.90 -18.78 4.34
N VAL A 744 -37.90 -19.46 3.77
CA VAL A 744 -37.31 -19.17 2.46
C VAL A 744 -38.21 -19.77 1.38
N SER A 745 -38.68 -18.98 0.41
CA SER A 745 -39.49 -19.50 -0.69
C SER A 745 -38.60 -19.92 -1.87
N GLN A 746 -38.49 -21.23 -2.12
CA GLN A 746 -37.85 -21.82 -3.30
C GLN A 746 -38.88 -22.04 -4.41
N SER A 747 -38.51 -21.81 -5.67
CA SER A 747 -39.27 -22.24 -6.84
C SER A 747 -38.44 -23.20 -7.66
N VAL A 748 -39.04 -24.32 -8.04
CA VAL A 748 -38.36 -25.38 -8.79
C VAL A 748 -38.78 -25.31 -10.26
N PHE A 749 -37.84 -25.48 -11.18
CA PHE A 749 -38.08 -25.58 -12.62
C PHE A 749 -37.42 -26.83 -13.19
N TYR A 750 -37.94 -27.34 -14.30
CA TYR A 750 -37.45 -28.54 -14.95
C TYR A 750 -36.52 -28.16 -16.10
N MET A 751 -35.33 -28.76 -16.14
CA MET A 751 -34.41 -28.68 -17.26
C MET A 751 -34.85 -29.71 -18.33
N GLU A 752 -34.47 -29.50 -19.60
CA GLU A 752 -34.88 -30.38 -20.72
C GLU A 752 -34.33 -31.82 -20.63
N ASP A 753 -33.37 -32.07 -19.73
CA ASP A 753 -32.84 -33.40 -19.39
C ASP A 753 -33.63 -34.13 -18.28
N GLY A 754 -34.67 -33.50 -17.72
CA GLY A 754 -35.50 -34.05 -16.65
C GLY A 754 -34.97 -33.80 -15.23
N GLN A 755 -33.86 -33.07 -15.04
CA GLN A 755 -33.38 -32.69 -13.71
C GLN A 755 -34.10 -31.45 -13.15
N LEU A 756 -34.36 -31.45 -11.84
CA LEU A 756 -35.01 -30.34 -11.14
C LEU A 756 -33.97 -29.27 -10.76
N GLY A 757 -34.06 -28.09 -11.38
CA GLY A 757 -33.34 -26.88 -10.98
C GLY A 757 -34.11 -26.08 -9.92
N MET A 758 -33.42 -25.55 -8.92
CA MET A 758 -34.02 -24.78 -7.81
C MET A 758 -33.61 -23.31 -7.87
N VAL A 759 -34.58 -22.39 -7.78
CA VAL A 759 -34.38 -20.93 -7.78
C VAL A 759 -34.95 -20.33 -6.49
N PHE A 760 -34.14 -19.55 -5.77
CA PHE A 760 -34.61 -18.85 -4.58
C PHE A 760 -35.33 -17.55 -4.97
N LYS A 761 -36.62 -17.41 -4.62
CA LYS A 761 -37.41 -16.21 -4.98
C LYS A 761 -37.25 -15.05 -4.01
N THR A 762 -36.91 -15.32 -2.76
CA THR A 762 -36.73 -14.28 -1.73
C THR A 762 -35.51 -14.60 -0.89
N TYR A 763 -34.50 -13.73 -1.00
CA TYR A 763 -33.37 -13.72 -0.08
C TYR A 763 -33.83 -13.08 1.23
N SER A 764 -33.86 -13.84 2.32
CA SER A 764 -33.96 -13.23 3.64
C SER A 764 -32.69 -12.41 3.87
N LYS A 765 -32.82 -11.08 3.93
CA LYS A 765 -32.27 -10.27 5.03
C LYS A 765 -31.23 -10.99 5.90
N PRO A 766 -29.95 -11.23 5.54
CA PRO A 766 -29.06 -11.87 6.48
C PRO A 766 -28.99 -10.98 7.72
N LYS A 767 -29.20 -11.57 8.90
CA LYS A 767 -28.83 -10.92 10.16
C LYS A 767 -27.31 -10.80 10.12
N SER A 768 -26.80 -9.69 9.58
CA SER A 768 -25.38 -9.39 9.62
C SER A 768 -24.98 -9.22 11.08
N VAL A 769 -23.97 -9.96 11.51
CA VAL A 769 -23.34 -9.75 12.82
C VAL A 769 -22.45 -8.49 12.81
N TRP A 770 -22.33 -7.79 11.68
CA TRP A 770 -21.48 -6.61 11.53
C TRP A 770 -22.29 -5.40 11.02
N LYS A 771 -22.01 -4.25 11.63
CA LYS A 771 -22.86 -3.06 11.69
C LYS A 771 -23.02 -2.44 10.30
N LEU A 772 -24.13 -2.74 9.64
CA LEU A 772 -24.61 -1.97 8.49
C LEU A 772 -24.52 -0.47 8.81
N ILE A 773 -24.00 0.33 7.87
CA ILE A 773 -24.17 1.79 7.91
C ILE A 773 -25.68 2.02 7.97
N THR A 774 -26.18 2.35 9.16
CA THR A 774 -27.60 2.39 9.44
C THR A 774 -28.13 3.69 8.85
N PRO A 775 -29.21 3.66 8.04
CA PRO A 775 -29.77 4.88 7.47
C PRO A 775 -30.10 5.87 8.58
N LEU A 776 -29.60 7.10 8.44
CA LEU A 776 -29.68 8.10 9.49
C LEU A 776 -31.13 8.60 9.64
N LYS A 777 -31.62 8.61 10.88
CA LYS A 777 -32.87 9.29 11.24
C LYS A 777 -32.53 10.69 11.75
N LEU A 778 -32.50 11.66 10.85
CA LEU A 778 -32.23 13.07 11.19
C LEU A 778 -33.57 13.81 11.42
N PRO A 779 -33.66 14.67 12.46
CA PRO A 779 -34.86 15.46 12.72
C PRO A 779 -35.05 16.52 11.62
N LYS A 780 -36.31 16.75 11.23
CA LYS A 780 -36.69 17.76 10.22
C LYS A 780 -36.76 19.17 10.80
N THR A 781 -36.96 19.31 12.10
CA THR A 781 -37.06 20.59 12.80
C THR A 781 -35.82 20.86 13.65
N GLU A 782 -35.50 22.14 13.84
CA GLU A 782 -34.40 22.58 14.70
C GLU A 782 -34.78 22.47 16.18
N GLU A 783 -33.91 21.84 16.96
CA GLU A 783 -34.06 21.75 18.41
C GLU A 783 -33.36 22.93 19.09
N ILE A 784 -34.04 23.57 20.04
CA ILE A 784 -33.47 24.65 20.87
C ILE A 784 -32.58 24.00 21.94
N CYS A 785 -31.29 23.85 21.63
CA CYS A 785 -30.28 23.28 22.52
C CYS A 785 -28.88 23.76 22.12
N SER A 786 -27.89 23.63 23.01
CA SER A 786 -26.50 23.93 22.69
C SER A 786 -25.93 22.97 21.65
N THR A 787 -24.94 23.41 20.87
CA THR A 787 -24.26 22.56 19.88
C THR A 787 -23.62 21.35 20.57
N LYS A 788 -23.04 21.53 21.77
CA LYS A 788 -22.47 20.43 22.58
C LYS A 788 -23.51 19.33 22.87
N ARG A 789 -24.74 19.69 23.25
CA ARG A 789 -25.82 18.73 23.53
C ARG A 789 -26.35 18.10 22.24
N TRP A 790 -26.44 18.89 21.17
CA TRP A 790 -26.88 18.44 19.87
C TRP A 790 -25.93 17.39 19.26
N LEU A 791 -24.61 17.65 19.28
CA LEU A 791 -23.57 16.73 18.81
C LEU A 791 -23.47 15.46 19.68
N LYS A 792 -23.89 15.49 20.94
CA LYS A 792 -23.99 14.25 21.76
C LYS A 792 -25.00 13.25 21.18
N ARG A 793 -25.97 13.70 20.38
CA ARG A 793 -26.95 12.85 19.69
C ARG A 793 -26.61 12.64 18.22
N PHE A 794 -26.16 13.68 17.53
CA PHE A 794 -25.95 13.69 16.08
C PHE A 794 -24.49 13.81 15.64
N GLY A 795 -23.53 13.66 16.55
CA GLY A 795 -22.10 13.68 16.25
C GLY A 795 -21.63 12.40 15.54
N ILE A 796 -20.57 12.52 14.75
CA ILE A 796 -20.03 11.45 13.89
C ILE A 796 -19.79 10.15 14.68
N ASN A 797 -19.11 10.28 15.83
CA ASN A 797 -18.82 9.15 16.73
C ASN A 797 -20.07 8.44 17.25
N LYS A 798 -21.14 9.19 17.55
CA LYS A 798 -22.38 8.64 18.11
C LYS A 798 -23.25 7.98 17.06
N LEU A 799 -23.21 8.51 15.83
CA LEU A 799 -23.83 7.91 14.65
C LEU A 799 -23.03 6.72 14.09
N LYS A 800 -21.88 6.38 14.69
CA LYS A 800 -20.97 5.29 14.25
C LYS A 800 -20.48 5.49 12.82
N LEU A 801 -20.28 6.75 12.42
CA LEU A 801 -19.77 7.16 11.11
C LEU A 801 -18.28 7.52 11.16
N ASP A 802 -17.57 7.10 12.20
CA ASP A 802 -16.12 7.26 12.27
C ASP A 802 -15.47 6.29 11.28
N LEU A 803 -14.94 6.84 10.17
CA LEU A 803 -14.36 6.06 9.10
C LEU A 803 -13.20 5.20 9.58
N HIS A 804 -12.34 5.73 10.45
CA HIS A 804 -11.17 5.01 10.94
C HIS A 804 -11.57 3.80 11.76
N LYS A 805 -12.64 3.91 12.57
CA LYS A 805 -13.22 2.76 13.30
C LYS A 805 -13.99 1.78 12.40
N LEU A 806 -14.55 2.24 11.29
CA LEU A 806 -15.22 1.37 10.32
C LEU A 806 -14.22 0.53 9.50
N VAL A 807 -13.04 1.10 9.22
CA VAL A 807 -11.97 0.43 8.46
C VAL A 807 -11.06 -0.42 9.37
N SER A 808 -10.82 0.00 10.62
CA SER A 808 -9.91 -0.69 11.56
C SER A 808 -10.64 -1.70 12.45
N GLY A 809 -10.79 -2.95 11.97
CA GLY A 809 -11.25 -4.09 12.78
C GLY A 809 -10.09 -4.77 13.56
N PRO A 810 -10.36 -5.45 14.69
CA PRO A 810 -9.34 -6.07 15.55
C PRO A 810 -8.55 -7.22 14.93
N GLU A 811 -8.99 -7.75 13.78
CA GLU A 811 -8.34 -8.88 13.07
C GLU A 811 -7.54 -8.43 11.82
N CYS A 812 -7.30 -7.12 11.63
CA CYS A 812 -6.73 -6.58 10.37
C CYS A 812 -5.57 -5.59 10.55
N THR A 813 -4.87 -5.65 11.67
CA THR A 813 -3.62 -4.91 11.87
C THR A 813 -2.45 -5.82 11.54
N HIS A 814 -1.81 -5.59 10.39
CA HIS A 814 -0.50 -6.16 10.12
C HIS A 814 0.55 -5.16 10.57
N GLN A 815 1.43 -5.58 11.47
CA GLN A 815 2.68 -4.88 11.68
C GLN A 815 3.53 -5.18 10.43
N LYS A 816 4.17 -4.16 9.83
CA LYS A 816 5.27 -4.42 8.87
C LYS A 816 6.36 -5.13 9.67
N THR A 817 6.27 -6.44 9.78
CA THR A 817 7.28 -7.24 10.46
C THR A 817 8.41 -7.39 9.47
N LEU A 818 9.50 -6.68 9.73
CA LEU A 818 10.77 -6.99 9.10
C LEU A 818 11.03 -8.48 9.30
N VAL A 819 11.26 -9.21 8.22
CA VAL A 819 11.75 -10.59 8.29
C VAL A 819 13.28 -10.48 8.25
N PRO A 820 13.99 -10.58 9.39
CA PRO A 820 15.43 -10.30 9.45
C PRO A 820 16.25 -11.23 8.53
N ALA A 821 15.70 -12.43 8.30
CA ALA A 821 16.23 -13.45 7.41
C ALA A 821 16.25 -13.10 5.90
N ILE A 822 15.30 -12.29 5.43
CA ILE A 822 15.15 -11.94 4.00
C ILE A 822 15.59 -10.48 3.75
N ARG A 823 15.84 -9.71 4.83
CA ARG A 823 16.23 -8.28 4.80
C ARG A 823 15.33 -7.42 3.90
N LYS A 824 14.08 -7.87 3.70
CA LYS A 824 12.98 -7.15 3.07
C LYS A 824 11.90 -6.97 4.11
N THR A 825 11.28 -5.80 4.15
CA THR A 825 9.96 -5.67 4.77
C THR A 825 9.00 -6.47 3.92
N VAL A 826 8.74 -7.70 4.33
CA VAL A 826 7.57 -8.43 3.84
C VAL A 826 6.39 -7.75 4.53
N SER A 827 5.92 -6.63 3.97
CA SER A 827 4.48 -6.55 3.85
C SER A 827 4.12 -7.84 3.15
N ALA A 828 3.27 -8.66 3.75
CA ALA A 828 2.58 -9.70 3.02
C ALA A 828 2.43 -9.23 1.57
N GLN A 829 2.94 -9.96 0.58
CA GLN A 829 2.81 -9.57 -0.84
C GLN A 829 1.33 -9.36 -1.23
N TYR A 830 0.39 -9.56 -0.31
CA TYR A 830 -1.01 -9.15 -0.28
C TYR A 830 -1.31 -7.67 0.05
N CYS A 831 -0.35 -6.82 0.41
CA CYS A 831 -0.59 -5.39 0.64
C CYS A 831 -0.89 -4.60 -0.64
N CYS A 832 -0.58 -5.17 -1.82
CA CYS A 832 -0.98 -4.65 -3.14
C CYS A 832 -2.33 -5.21 -3.63
N ILE A 833 -2.86 -6.28 -2.99
CA ILE A 833 -4.01 -7.04 -3.52
C ILE A 833 -5.33 -6.64 -2.85
N PHE A 834 -5.28 -6.26 -1.57
CA PHE A 834 -6.39 -5.60 -0.90
C PHE A 834 -6.06 -4.10 -0.79
N PRO A 835 -6.95 -3.17 -1.19
CA PRO A 835 -6.67 -1.75 -1.07
C PRO A 835 -6.34 -1.46 0.40
N SER A 836 -5.08 -1.13 0.70
CA SER A 836 -4.59 -0.97 2.06
C SER A 836 -4.35 0.51 2.31
N VAL A 837 -4.69 0.98 3.51
CA VAL A 837 -4.67 2.39 3.86
C VAL A 837 -3.88 2.58 5.14
N GLN A 838 -3.00 3.57 5.13
CA GLN A 838 -2.25 3.95 6.31
C GLN A 838 -3.13 4.86 7.18
N LEU A 839 -3.61 4.33 8.29
CA LEU A 839 -4.41 5.06 9.28
C LEU A 839 -3.56 5.24 10.54
N ASN A 840 -3.23 6.48 10.89
CA ASN A 840 -2.48 6.84 12.11
C ASN A 840 -1.16 6.05 12.28
N GLY A 841 -0.40 5.90 11.19
CA GLY A 841 0.88 5.17 11.20
C GLY A 841 0.77 3.64 11.15
N ARG A 842 -0.45 3.07 11.06
CA ARG A 842 -0.69 1.61 10.91
C ARG A 842 -1.29 1.31 9.54
N VAL A 843 -0.89 0.21 8.91
CA VAL A 843 -1.47 -0.25 7.63
C VAL A 843 -2.68 -1.13 7.94
N CYS A 844 -3.85 -0.74 7.47
CA CYS A 844 -5.11 -1.49 7.60
C CYS A 844 -5.65 -1.84 6.21
N HIS A 845 -6.10 -3.07 5.99
CA HIS A 845 -6.80 -3.43 4.74
C HIS A 845 -8.21 -2.84 4.72
N LEU A 846 -8.62 -2.23 3.59
CA LEU A 846 -9.98 -1.75 3.37
C LEU A 846 -10.92 -2.96 3.28
N ARG A 847 -11.63 -3.22 4.39
CA ARG A 847 -12.71 -4.21 4.46
C ARG A 847 -14.05 -3.70 3.94
N LEU A 848 -14.16 -2.40 3.66
CA LEU A 848 -15.38 -1.80 3.12
C LEU A 848 -15.42 -2.01 1.61
N SER A 849 -16.48 -2.66 1.12
CA SER A 849 -16.73 -2.78 -0.32
C SER A 849 -16.94 -1.42 -0.98
N CYS A 850 -16.70 -1.31 -2.29
CA CYS A 850 -17.02 -0.11 -3.07
C CYS A 850 -18.52 0.29 -2.93
N GLY A 851 -19.41 -0.68 -2.75
CA GLY A 851 -20.84 -0.45 -2.50
C GLY A 851 -21.16 0.13 -1.12
N GLU A 852 -20.41 -0.26 -0.08
CA GLU A 852 -20.51 0.27 1.28
C GLU A 852 -19.89 1.65 1.40
N LEU A 853 -18.76 1.90 0.73
CA LEU A 853 -18.16 3.25 0.63
C LEU A 853 -19.10 4.23 -0.07
N ARG A 854 -19.81 3.80 -1.12
CA ARG A 854 -20.86 4.62 -1.74
C ARG A 854 -21.99 4.95 -0.76
N GLN A 855 -22.46 3.96 0.00
CA GLN A 855 -23.51 4.18 1.01
C GLN A 855 -23.03 5.11 2.14
N TYR A 856 -21.77 4.97 2.56
CA TYR A 856 -21.12 5.86 3.52
C TYR A 856 -21.12 7.31 3.00
N LEU A 857 -20.71 7.53 1.75
CA LEU A 857 -20.71 8.86 1.13
C LEU A 857 -22.12 9.46 1.06
N THR A 858 -23.14 8.67 0.72
CA THR A 858 -24.54 9.16 0.70
C THR A 858 -25.04 9.56 2.08
N GLU A 859 -24.78 8.76 3.12
CA GLU A 859 -25.25 9.05 4.47
C GLU A 859 -24.47 10.20 5.12
N THR A 860 -23.15 10.28 4.89
CA THR A 860 -22.34 11.41 5.35
C THR A 860 -22.72 12.71 4.65
N ASP A 861 -23.10 12.68 3.38
CA ASP A 861 -23.59 13.86 2.66
C ASP A 861 -24.93 14.37 3.20
N ARG A 862 -25.84 13.46 3.58
CA ARG A 862 -27.08 13.83 4.30
C ARG A 862 -26.78 14.48 5.66
N LEU A 863 -25.80 13.95 6.39
CA LEU A 863 -25.38 14.51 7.67
C LEU A 863 -24.73 15.88 7.51
N LEU A 864 -23.87 16.05 6.50
CA LEU A 864 -23.21 17.31 6.18
C LEU A 864 -24.25 18.40 5.89
N ARG A 865 -25.25 18.10 5.05
CA ARG A 865 -26.37 19.02 4.79
C ARG A 865 -27.11 19.42 6.07
N ARG A 866 -27.26 18.50 7.03
CA ARG A 866 -27.88 18.81 8.32
C ARG A 866 -26.99 19.70 9.19
N TYR A 867 -25.68 19.49 9.21
CA TYR A 867 -24.74 20.37 9.91
C TYR A 867 -24.74 21.77 9.30
N CYS A 868 -24.82 21.88 7.97
CA CYS A 868 -24.92 23.17 7.27
C CYS A 868 -26.20 23.93 7.66
N GLN A 869 -27.34 23.25 7.65
CA GLN A 869 -28.61 23.84 8.08
C GLN A 869 -28.54 24.31 9.54
N ARG A 870 -27.90 23.53 10.42
CA ARG A 870 -27.72 23.90 11.81
C ARG A 870 -26.82 25.14 11.97
N MET A 871 -25.77 25.25 11.17
CA MET A 871 -24.88 26.41 11.16
C MET A 871 -25.60 27.66 10.66
N GLN A 872 -26.31 27.58 9.53
CA GLN A 872 -27.16 28.66 9.00
C GLN A 872 -28.23 29.07 10.01
N TRP A 873 -28.78 28.09 10.74
CA TRP A 873 -29.68 28.38 11.84
C TRP A 873 -28.94 29.25 12.86
N LEU A 874 -27.81 28.83 13.44
CA LEU A 874 -27.08 29.62 14.44
C LEU A 874 -26.70 31.04 13.97
N LEU A 875 -26.36 31.22 12.69
CA LEU A 875 -25.97 32.50 12.11
C LEU A 875 -27.14 33.46 11.79
N LYS A 876 -28.39 33.10 12.10
CA LYS A 876 -29.58 33.90 11.74
C LYS A 876 -30.17 34.65 12.94
N GLY A 877 -30.38 35.96 12.78
CA GLY A 877 -31.04 36.83 13.77
C GLY A 877 -30.20 37.02 15.04
N SER A 878 -30.86 37.25 16.17
CA SER A 878 -30.25 37.47 17.49
C SER A 878 -29.30 36.36 17.96
N ARG A 879 -29.42 35.15 17.40
CA ARG A 879 -28.59 33.99 17.75
C ARG A 879 -27.16 34.09 17.22
N CYS A 880 -26.94 34.90 16.18
CA CYS A 880 -25.61 35.18 15.65
C CYS A 880 -24.76 35.95 16.68
N VAL A 881 -25.42 36.84 17.44
CA VAL A 881 -24.78 37.74 18.41
C VAL A 881 -24.72 37.11 19.81
N PHE A 882 -25.88 36.70 20.34
CA PHE A 882 -26.00 36.28 21.75
C PHE A 882 -26.00 34.76 21.94
N GLY A 883 -25.95 33.99 20.86
CA GLY A 883 -26.18 32.56 20.90
C GLY A 883 -27.65 32.20 21.16
N THR A 884 -27.90 30.92 21.43
CA THR A 884 -29.26 30.42 21.74
C THR A 884 -29.50 30.43 23.24
N VAL A 885 -30.48 31.17 23.72
CA VAL A 885 -30.87 31.17 25.14
C VAL A 885 -31.54 29.84 25.51
N LEU A 886 -31.10 29.20 26.60
CA LEU A 886 -31.56 27.85 27.02
C LEU A 886 -32.27 27.86 28.38
N GLU A 887 -31.98 28.84 29.22
CA GLU A 887 -32.45 28.95 30.58
C GLU A 887 -33.85 29.59 30.62
N LYS A 888 -34.70 29.13 31.54
CA LYS A 888 -36.06 29.68 31.73
C LYS A 888 -36.11 30.96 32.56
N ALA A 889 -35.03 31.25 33.27
CA ALA A 889 -34.83 32.43 34.10
C ALA A 889 -33.46 33.03 33.76
N VAL A 890 -33.44 34.27 33.30
CA VAL A 890 -32.25 34.91 32.71
C VAL A 890 -32.02 36.31 33.26
N CYS A 891 -30.78 36.66 33.55
CA CYS A 891 -30.37 38.04 33.85
C CYS A 891 -29.36 38.49 32.81
N ILE A 892 -29.64 39.56 32.07
CA ILE A 892 -28.70 40.10 31.08
C ILE A 892 -27.93 41.23 31.74
N LEU A 893 -26.61 41.07 31.88
CA LEU A 893 -25.68 42.09 32.34
C LEU A 893 -25.13 42.82 31.12
N LEU A 894 -25.37 44.13 31.05
CA LEU A 894 -24.95 44.99 29.94
C LEU A 894 -23.88 45.97 30.41
N ASP A 895 -22.69 45.87 29.84
CA ASP A 895 -21.64 46.85 30.02
C ASP A 895 -22.00 48.17 29.32
N ILE A 896 -22.01 49.27 30.07
CA ILE A 896 -22.24 50.63 29.57
C ILE A 896 -21.06 51.56 29.90
N SER A 897 -19.86 51.00 30.07
CA SER A 897 -18.61 51.75 30.22
C SER A 897 -18.32 52.64 29.01
N GLY A 898 -17.40 53.60 29.18
CA GLY A 898 -17.01 54.53 28.12
C GLY A 898 -16.49 53.85 26.84
N SER A 899 -15.89 52.66 26.95
CA SER A 899 -15.34 51.90 25.80
C SER A 899 -16.43 51.31 24.91
N MET A 900 -17.64 51.05 25.46
CA MET A 900 -18.80 50.53 24.74
C MET A 900 -19.52 51.58 23.87
N ALA A 901 -19.10 52.86 23.91
CA ALA A 901 -19.75 53.95 23.18
C ALA A 901 -19.95 53.71 21.66
N PRO A 902 -18.97 53.17 20.89
CA PRO A 902 -19.15 52.97 19.45
C PRO A 902 -20.07 51.80 19.11
N CYS A 903 -20.20 50.79 19.98
CA CYS A 903 -20.98 49.58 19.72
C CYS A 903 -22.40 49.62 20.33
N LEU A 904 -22.65 50.47 21.33
CA LEU A 904 -23.93 50.54 22.04
C LEU A 904 -25.17 50.72 21.13
N PRO A 905 -25.17 51.58 20.08
CA PRO A 905 -26.36 51.75 19.23
C PRO A 905 -26.73 50.50 18.41
N GLN A 906 -25.74 49.72 17.98
CA GLN A 906 -25.96 48.45 17.32
C GLN A 906 -26.43 47.39 18.33
N LEU A 907 -25.78 47.34 19.48
CA LEU A 907 -26.12 46.41 20.56
C LEU A 907 -27.54 46.60 21.10
N LYS A 908 -28.06 47.83 21.21
CA LYS A 908 -29.46 48.11 21.58
C LYS A 908 -30.45 47.47 20.60
N ARG A 909 -30.20 47.59 19.29
CA ARG A 909 -31.03 46.98 18.24
C ARG A 909 -30.97 45.46 18.29
N ASP A 910 -29.79 44.90 18.52
CA ASP A 910 -29.59 43.45 18.62
C ASP A 910 -30.26 42.89 19.89
N LEU A 911 -30.16 43.59 21.02
CA LEU A 911 -30.86 43.25 22.26
C LEU A 911 -32.39 43.33 22.12
N GLY A 912 -32.90 44.35 21.42
CA GLY A 912 -34.32 44.42 21.06
C GLY A 912 -34.74 43.18 20.25
N SER A 913 -33.91 42.76 19.30
CA SER A 913 -34.14 41.53 18.52
C SER A 913 -34.07 40.28 19.41
N LEU A 914 -33.16 40.20 20.38
CA LEU A 914 -33.06 39.10 21.34
C LEU A 914 -34.33 38.94 22.19
N ILE A 915 -34.85 40.05 22.71
CA ILE A 915 -36.07 40.09 23.53
C ILE A 915 -37.25 39.52 22.73
N TRP A 916 -37.45 39.99 21.50
CA TRP A 916 -38.58 39.55 20.68
C TRP A 916 -38.41 38.17 20.04
N GLU A 917 -37.21 37.82 19.57
CA GLU A 917 -36.98 36.58 18.84
C GLU A 917 -36.79 35.36 19.74
N GLN A 918 -36.19 35.52 20.93
CA GLN A 918 -35.86 34.42 21.82
C GLN A 918 -36.64 34.47 23.14
N LEU A 919 -36.55 35.57 23.89
CA LEU A 919 -37.11 35.64 25.25
C LEU A 919 -38.64 35.58 25.23
N HIS A 920 -39.27 36.39 24.38
CA HIS A 920 -40.72 36.44 24.23
C HIS A 920 -41.29 35.13 23.68
N LYS A 921 -40.71 34.60 22.58
CA LYS A 921 -41.18 33.35 21.97
C LYS A 921 -41.08 32.13 22.89
N GLN A 922 -40.10 32.12 23.80
CA GLN A 922 -39.89 31.03 24.75
C GLN A 922 -40.50 31.30 26.14
N ARG A 923 -41.15 32.47 26.34
CA ARG A 923 -41.69 32.94 27.64
C ARG A 923 -40.67 32.85 28.78
N VAL A 924 -39.45 33.33 28.52
CA VAL A 924 -38.38 33.37 29.51
C VAL A 924 -38.68 34.43 30.55
N ARG A 925 -38.40 34.14 31.83
CA ARG A 925 -38.42 35.16 32.88
C ARG A 925 -37.10 35.91 32.86
N PHE A 926 -37.09 37.22 32.63
CA PHE A 926 -35.85 37.97 32.49
C PHE A 926 -35.80 39.28 33.27
N SER A 927 -34.59 39.77 33.49
CA SER A 927 -34.31 41.15 33.90
C SER A 927 -33.02 41.64 33.23
N LEU A 928 -32.88 42.96 33.18
CA LEU A 928 -31.75 43.66 32.58
C LEU A 928 -31.02 44.47 33.66
N VAL A 929 -29.70 44.35 33.69
CA VAL A 929 -28.83 45.09 34.60
C VAL A 929 -27.74 45.74 33.76
N ALA A 930 -27.71 47.07 33.73
CA ALA A 930 -26.64 47.82 33.10
C ALA A 930 -25.60 48.22 34.15
N PHE A 931 -24.31 48.04 33.86
CA PHE A 931 -23.23 48.34 34.79
C PHE A 931 -22.14 49.18 34.15
N SER A 932 -21.65 50.17 34.89
CA SER A 932 -20.40 50.88 34.63
C SER A 932 -19.71 51.17 35.97
N GLY A 933 -19.53 52.45 36.34
CA GLY A 933 -19.18 52.86 37.71
C GLY A 933 -20.37 52.83 38.67
N GLU A 934 -21.60 52.70 38.13
CA GLU A 934 -22.84 52.53 38.88
C GLU A 934 -23.65 51.36 38.28
N ILE A 935 -24.51 50.73 39.08
CA ILE A 935 -25.41 49.67 38.63
C ILE A 935 -26.82 50.21 38.46
N ARG A 936 -27.41 50.00 37.28
CA ARG A 936 -28.80 50.32 36.97
C ARG A 936 -29.56 49.05 36.64
N VAL A 937 -30.65 48.81 37.37
CA VAL A 937 -31.50 47.63 37.20
C VAL A 937 -32.84 48.06 36.62
N TRP A 938 -33.32 47.38 35.56
CA TRP A 938 -34.66 47.63 35.01
C TRP A 938 -35.76 47.17 35.97
N ARG A 939 -35.69 45.91 36.43
CA ARG A 939 -36.60 45.31 37.42
C ARG A 939 -35.82 44.47 38.42
N PHE A 940 -36.05 44.65 39.71
CA PHE A 940 -35.40 43.86 40.78
C PHE A 940 -35.97 42.44 40.95
N THR A 941 -37.00 42.09 40.16
CA THR A 941 -37.61 40.76 40.11
C THR A 941 -37.69 40.28 38.67
N LEU A 942 -37.42 38.99 38.43
CA LEU A 942 -37.50 38.38 37.09
C LEU A 942 -38.95 38.33 36.60
N THR A 943 -39.28 39.09 35.55
CA THR A 943 -40.62 39.17 34.95
C THR A 943 -40.75 38.24 33.75
N GLU A 944 -41.92 37.63 33.54
CA GLU A 944 -42.18 36.83 32.34
C GLU A 944 -42.27 37.75 31.11
N ALA A 945 -41.69 37.33 29.98
CA ALA A 945 -41.63 38.11 28.74
C ALA A 945 -42.99 38.30 28.05
N SER A 946 -43.89 39.08 28.65
CA SER A 946 -45.15 39.53 28.06
C SER A 946 -44.92 40.65 27.02
N ASP A 947 -45.90 40.90 26.15
CA ASP A 947 -45.81 41.97 25.15
C ASP A 947 -45.57 43.35 25.76
N GLU A 948 -46.14 43.61 26.94
CA GLU A 948 -46.01 44.87 27.67
C GLU A 948 -44.63 45.01 28.31
N GLU A 949 -44.17 43.97 29.00
CA GLU A 949 -42.86 43.92 29.64
C GLU A 949 -41.73 43.98 28.61
N CYS A 950 -41.88 43.33 27.45
CA CYS A 950 -40.92 43.42 26.35
C CYS A 950 -40.84 44.84 25.76
N ARG A 951 -41.96 45.57 25.64
CA ARG A 951 -41.95 46.97 25.18
C ARG A 951 -41.30 47.89 26.21
N ASP A 952 -41.61 47.71 27.49
CA ASP A 952 -41.02 48.47 28.61
C ASP A 952 -39.51 48.25 28.69
N ALA A 953 -39.06 46.99 28.59
CA ALA A 953 -37.64 46.64 28.56
C ALA A 953 -36.88 47.31 27.40
N VAL A 954 -37.45 47.31 26.19
CA VAL A 954 -36.84 47.97 25.02
C VAL A 954 -36.81 49.49 25.20
N GLN A 955 -37.86 50.10 25.75
CA GLN A 955 -37.88 51.53 26.06
C GLN A 955 -36.84 51.90 27.12
N TRP A 956 -36.64 51.05 28.13
CA TRP A 956 -35.59 51.22 29.13
C TRP A 956 -34.18 51.11 28.51
N LEU A 957 -33.95 50.16 27.60
CA LEU A 957 -32.68 50.02 26.87
C LEU A 957 -32.34 51.27 26.05
N GLU A 958 -33.33 51.91 25.43
CA GLU A 958 -33.12 53.13 24.64
C GLU A 958 -32.61 54.31 25.51
N GLN A 959 -32.99 54.36 26.79
CA GLN A 959 -32.60 55.42 27.73
C GLN A 959 -31.15 55.30 28.25
N LEU A 960 -30.47 54.17 28.02
CA LEU A 960 -29.12 53.95 28.52
C LEU A 960 -28.08 54.78 27.75
N THR A 961 -27.16 55.40 28.48
CA THR A 961 -26.01 56.15 27.94
C THR A 961 -24.71 55.58 28.48
N THR A 962 -23.64 55.58 27.68
CA THR A 962 -22.33 55.12 28.12
C THR A 962 -21.63 56.15 28.98
N HIS A 963 -21.07 55.74 30.10
CA HIS A 963 -20.30 56.61 31.00
C HIS A 963 -19.54 55.79 32.03
N GLY A 964 -18.38 56.29 32.46
CA GLY A 964 -17.65 55.75 33.61
C GLY A 964 -16.82 54.48 33.33
N ALA A 965 -16.32 53.93 34.44
CA ALA A 965 -15.46 52.77 34.60
C ALA A 965 -16.24 51.43 34.53
N THR A 966 -15.61 50.28 34.76
CA THR A 966 -16.23 48.93 34.62
C THR A 966 -16.23 48.15 35.94
N SER A 967 -17.33 48.20 36.71
CA SER A 967 -17.52 47.45 37.97
C SER A 967 -18.12 46.05 37.75
N THR A 968 -17.34 45.13 37.18
CA THR A 968 -17.81 43.76 36.84
C THR A 968 -18.18 42.93 38.07
N VAL A 969 -17.47 43.08 39.19
CA VAL A 969 -17.70 42.28 40.42
C VAL A 969 -19.06 42.59 41.04
N GLU A 970 -19.39 43.87 41.16
CA GLU A 970 -20.64 44.32 41.76
C GLU A 970 -21.85 43.96 40.88
N ALA A 971 -21.67 44.00 39.55
CA ALA A 971 -22.66 43.54 38.58
C ALA A 971 -22.96 42.04 38.74
N LEU A 972 -21.92 41.21 38.90
CA LEU A 972 -22.06 39.77 39.13
C LEU A 972 -22.71 39.46 40.49
N GLN A 973 -22.36 40.19 41.56
CA GLN A 973 -23.02 40.07 42.86
C GLN A 973 -24.52 40.40 42.77
N THR A 974 -24.86 41.47 42.07
CA THR A 974 -26.25 41.89 41.84
C THR A 974 -27.02 40.85 41.02
N ALA A 975 -26.43 40.33 39.94
CA ALA A 975 -27.04 39.28 39.12
C ALA A 975 -27.27 37.98 39.91
N CYS A 976 -26.30 37.56 40.73
CA CYS A 976 -26.42 36.35 41.55
C CYS A 976 -27.44 36.49 42.70
N GLY A 977 -27.90 37.71 43.00
CA GLY A 977 -28.92 38.00 44.00
C GLY A 977 -30.36 37.73 43.56
N PHE A 978 -30.63 37.59 42.25
CA PHE A 978 -31.98 37.48 41.72
C PHE A 978 -32.66 36.13 41.96
N ALA A 979 -31.92 35.03 41.86
CA ALA A 979 -32.46 33.67 42.02
C ALA A 979 -31.35 32.63 42.25
N ASP A 980 -31.69 31.51 42.88
CA ASP A 980 -30.77 30.38 43.09
C ASP A 980 -30.56 29.52 41.83
N SER A 981 -31.40 29.69 40.80
CA SER A 981 -31.21 29.09 39.47
C SER A 981 -31.42 30.14 38.38
N LEU A 982 -30.33 30.52 37.71
CA LEU A 982 -30.30 31.67 36.82
C LEU A 982 -29.27 31.48 35.69
N GLY A 983 -29.66 31.81 34.46
CA GLY A 983 -28.72 32.04 33.37
C GLY A 983 -28.30 33.50 33.33
N VAL A 984 -27.05 33.82 33.62
CA VAL A 984 -26.53 35.18 33.53
C VAL A 984 -25.88 35.36 32.15
N TYR A 985 -26.29 36.36 31.37
CA TYR A 985 -25.71 36.68 30.07
C TYR A 985 -24.98 38.02 30.18
N MET A 986 -23.67 37.97 30.29
CA MET A 986 -22.82 39.15 30.41
C MET A 986 -22.34 39.60 29.04
N ILE A 987 -22.63 40.85 28.67
CA ILE A 987 -22.25 41.46 27.41
C ILE A 987 -21.24 42.57 27.73
N SER A 988 -20.02 42.45 27.23
CA SER A 988 -18.92 43.40 27.46
C SER A 988 -17.96 43.41 26.27
N ASP A 989 -17.22 44.49 26.10
CA ASP A 989 -16.19 44.67 25.08
C ASP A 989 -14.76 44.37 25.58
N GLY A 990 -14.56 44.08 26.86
CA GLY A 990 -13.21 44.14 27.40
C GLY A 990 -12.96 43.60 28.80
N ARG A 991 -11.71 43.78 29.24
CA ARG A 991 -11.19 43.32 30.52
C ARG A 991 -11.82 44.12 31.68
N PRO A 992 -12.08 43.49 32.83
CA PRO A 992 -12.43 44.22 34.04
C PRO A 992 -11.28 45.14 34.46
N GLU A 993 -11.60 46.30 35.02
CA GLU A 993 -10.56 47.18 35.61
C GLU A 993 -9.98 46.60 36.90
N SER A 994 -10.71 45.69 37.55
CA SER A 994 -10.21 44.85 38.65
C SER A 994 -9.44 43.65 38.09
N SER A 995 -8.47 43.11 38.85
CA SER A 995 -7.66 41.99 38.35
C SER A 995 -8.53 40.78 37.98
N CYS A 996 -8.32 40.21 36.79
CA CYS A 996 -9.09 39.06 36.26
C CYS A 996 -9.20 37.88 37.25
N SER A 997 -8.15 37.63 38.03
CA SER A 997 -8.11 36.58 39.06
C SER A 997 -9.07 36.83 40.22
N LEU A 998 -9.27 38.09 40.63
CA LEU A 998 -10.23 38.46 41.67
C LEU A 998 -11.67 38.25 41.18
N VAL A 999 -11.97 38.64 39.93
CA VAL A 999 -13.30 38.44 39.35
C VAL A 999 -13.65 36.96 39.25
N LEU A 1000 -12.70 36.12 38.79
CA LEU A 1000 -12.89 34.67 38.72
C LEU A 1000 -13.10 34.05 40.11
N ARG A 1001 -12.26 34.38 41.09
CA ARG A 1001 -12.38 33.88 42.47
C ARG A 1001 -13.71 34.26 43.12
N GLU A 1002 -14.14 35.50 42.92
CA GLU A 1002 -15.39 35.99 43.50
C GLU A 1002 -16.60 35.36 42.79
N THR A 1003 -16.53 35.16 41.49
CA THR A 1003 -17.56 34.43 40.73
C THR A 1003 -17.67 32.98 41.19
N GLU A 1004 -16.56 32.29 41.42
CA GLU A 1004 -16.54 30.93 41.97
C GLU A 1004 -17.22 30.89 43.35
N ARG A 1005 -16.89 31.85 44.23
CA ARG A 1005 -17.54 31.99 45.55
C ARG A 1005 -19.06 32.20 45.44
N LEU A 1006 -19.51 33.04 44.52
CA LEU A 1006 -20.93 33.36 44.32
C LEU A 1006 -21.73 32.21 43.69
N THR A 1007 -21.07 31.34 42.93
CA THR A 1007 -21.70 30.24 42.20
C THR A 1007 -21.58 28.88 42.89
N ALA A 1008 -20.74 28.74 43.92
CA ALA A 1008 -20.49 27.48 44.62
C ALA A 1008 -21.75 26.81 45.22
N GLU A 1009 -22.71 27.60 45.71
CA GLU A 1009 -23.93 27.10 46.38
C GLU A 1009 -25.21 27.26 45.53
N LYS A 1010 -25.10 27.84 44.33
CA LYS A 1010 -26.24 28.20 43.47
C LYS A 1010 -26.12 27.58 42.08
N HIS A 1011 -27.25 27.22 41.46
CA HIS A 1011 -27.29 26.71 40.09
C HIS A 1011 -27.29 27.85 39.06
N ILE A 1012 -26.21 28.64 39.06
CA ILE A 1012 -26.03 29.79 38.17
C ILE A 1012 -25.06 29.45 37.04
N THR A 1013 -25.47 29.69 35.80
CA THR A 1013 -24.62 29.53 34.61
C THR A 1013 -24.36 30.88 33.97
N ILE A 1014 -23.09 31.24 33.81
CA ILE A 1014 -22.70 32.55 33.26
C ILE A 1014 -22.26 32.36 31.80
N HIS A 1015 -23.03 32.95 30.88
CA HIS A 1015 -22.71 33.09 29.48
C HIS A 1015 -22.10 34.47 29.24
N THR A 1016 -21.07 34.54 28.41
CA THR A 1016 -20.39 35.80 28.09
C THR A 1016 -20.47 36.07 26.60
N VAL A 1017 -20.76 37.32 26.24
CA VAL A 1017 -20.85 37.78 24.85
C VAL A 1017 -19.82 38.90 24.69
N SER A 1018 -18.82 38.67 23.84
CA SER A 1018 -17.86 39.70 23.44
C SER A 1018 -18.41 40.51 22.28
N VAL A 1019 -18.33 41.83 22.42
CA VAL A 1019 -18.73 42.80 21.38
C VAL A 1019 -17.52 43.32 20.59
N ASN A 1020 -16.29 43.04 21.03
CA ASN A 1020 -15.06 43.44 20.37
C ASN A 1020 -14.15 42.23 20.06
N ASP A 1021 -14.01 41.92 18.76
CA ASP A 1021 -13.24 40.76 18.28
C ASP A 1021 -11.71 40.95 18.31
N GLN A 1022 -11.21 42.18 18.54
CA GLN A 1022 -9.79 42.53 18.34
C GLN A 1022 -8.90 42.28 19.56
N ASP A 1023 -9.43 42.24 20.80
CA ASP A 1023 -8.64 41.98 22.01
C ASP A 1023 -8.71 40.49 22.39
N SER A 1024 -7.71 39.73 21.96
CA SER A 1024 -7.57 38.30 22.24
C SER A 1024 -7.54 37.98 23.74
N THR A 1025 -6.97 38.86 24.56
CA THR A 1025 -6.83 38.62 26.01
C THR A 1025 -8.14 38.91 26.74
N ALA A 1026 -8.92 39.90 26.30
CA ALA A 1026 -10.27 40.12 26.82
C ALA A 1026 -11.18 38.94 26.49
N ASN A 1027 -11.10 38.42 25.26
CA ASN A 1027 -11.86 37.24 24.85
C ASN A 1027 -11.46 35.99 25.63
N GLU A 1028 -10.16 35.82 25.95
CA GLU A 1028 -9.69 34.72 26.79
C GLU A 1028 -10.23 34.83 28.23
N PHE A 1029 -10.24 36.03 28.81
CA PHE A 1029 -10.86 36.25 30.13
C PHE A 1029 -12.35 35.90 30.14
N LEU A 1030 -13.12 36.38 29.17
CA LEU A 1030 -14.55 36.09 29.05
C LEU A 1030 -14.80 34.59 28.80
N GLN A 1031 -13.98 33.94 27.98
CA GLN A 1031 -14.02 32.48 27.80
C GLN A 1031 -13.81 31.74 29.11
N ASN A 1032 -12.78 32.10 29.88
CA ASN A 1032 -12.49 31.49 31.17
C ASN A 1032 -13.64 31.69 32.18
N LEU A 1033 -14.22 32.89 32.23
CA LEU A 1033 -15.37 33.21 33.08
C LEU A 1033 -16.59 32.35 32.75
N ALA A 1034 -16.90 32.19 31.46
CA ALA A 1034 -18.00 31.35 31.02
C ALA A 1034 -17.76 29.87 31.31
N HIS A 1035 -16.57 29.34 31.00
CA HIS A 1035 -16.27 27.91 31.16
C HIS A 1035 -16.21 27.48 32.63
N MET A 1036 -15.76 28.36 33.54
CA MET A 1036 -15.69 28.08 34.98
C MET A 1036 -17.07 27.76 35.59
N THR A 1037 -18.14 28.40 35.09
CA THR A 1037 -19.52 28.15 35.55
C THR A 1037 -20.29 27.17 34.67
N GLY A 1038 -19.62 26.53 33.70
CA GLY A 1038 -20.25 25.64 32.72
C GLY A 1038 -21.11 26.36 31.66
N GLY A 1039 -20.99 27.68 31.57
CA GLY A 1039 -21.64 28.52 30.56
C GLY A 1039 -20.93 28.50 29.20
N ARG A 1040 -21.27 29.48 28.35
CA ARG A 1040 -20.84 29.54 26.94
C ARG A 1040 -20.34 30.92 26.57
N PHE A 1041 -19.27 30.93 25.78
CA PHE A 1041 -18.71 32.13 25.19
C PHE A 1041 -19.24 32.37 23.78
N HIS A 1042 -19.71 33.59 23.53
CA HIS A 1042 -20.19 34.05 22.23
C HIS A 1042 -19.39 35.29 21.82
N CYS A 1043 -19.09 35.37 20.53
CA CYS A 1043 -18.34 36.43 19.89
C CYS A 1043 -19.04 36.70 18.56
N THR A 1044 -19.36 37.96 18.31
CA THR A 1044 -20.15 38.33 17.12
C THR A 1044 -19.26 38.23 15.89
N PRO A 1045 -19.52 37.29 14.95
CA PRO A 1045 -18.66 37.17 13.77
C PRO A 1045 -18.77 38.44 12.92
N ALA A 1046 -17.66 38.87 12.32
CA ALA A 1046 -17.65 39.98 11.38
C ALA A 1046 -18.71 39.77 10.28
N GLU A 1047 -19.43 40.83 9.88
CA GLU A 1047 -20.50 40.71 8.89
C GLU A 1047 -20.03 40.11 7.55
N ALA A 1048 -18.77 40.29 7.21
CA ALA A 1048 -18.14 39.67 6.04
C ALA A 1048 -18.07 38.14 6.19
N ASP A 1049 -17.66 37.64 7.36
CA ASP A 1049 -17.50 36.22 7.66
C ASP A 1049 -18.86 35.52 7.79
N ALA A 1050 -19.84 36.17 8.41
CA ALA A 1050 -21.20 35.64 8.48
C ALA A 1050 -21.85 35.54 7.09
N ARG A 1051 -21.61 36.52 6.20
CA ARG A 1051 -22.07 36.48 4.80
C ARG A 1051 -21.33 35.44 3.97
N ALA A 1052 -20.01 35.35 4.11
CA ALA A 1052 -19.19 34.35 3.44
C ALA A 1052 -19.62 32.93 3.85
N ALA A 1053 -19.78 32.68 5.15
CA ALA A 1053 -20.27 31.41 5.67
C ALA A 1053 -21.67 31.06 5.12
N ASN A 1054 -22.62 32.00 5.13
CA ASN A 1054 -23.96 31.74 4.59
C ASN A 1054 -23.93 31.45 3.08
N LYS A 1055 -23.08 32.13 2.31
CA LYS A 1055 -22.89 31.87 0.87
C LYS A 1055 -22.35 30.46 0.63
N VAL A 1056 -21.27 30.07 1.32
CA VAL A 1056 -20.68 28.73 1.24
C VAL A 1056 -21.68 27.64 1.62
N LEU A 1057 -22.46 27.86 2.67
CA LEU A 1057 -23.47 26.90 3.14
C LEU A 1057 -24.69 26.81 2.19
N ALA A 1058 -24.98 27.86 1.41
CA ALA A 1058 -26.10 27.89 0.46
C ALA A 1058 -25.73 27.32 -0.91
N ASP A 1059 -24.53 27.62 -1.42
CA ASP A 1059 -24.02 27.11 -2.70
C ASP A 1059 -23.71 25.60 -2.64
N GLY A 1060 -23.59 25.07 -1.42
CA GLY A 1060 -23.21 23.69 -1.14
C GLY A 1060 -21.73 23.46 -1.36
N PHE A 1061 -21.18 22.44 -0.72
CA PHE A 1061 -19.79 22.03 -0.96
C PHE A 1061 -19.74 21.28 -2.31
N ARG A 1062 -19.44 22.00 -3.40
CA ARG A 1062 -19.26 21.41 -4.75
C ARG A 1062 -17.95 20.63 -4.83
N GLU A 1063 -17.90 19.62 -5.70
CA GLU A 1063 -16.67 18.84 -5.92
C GLU A 1063 -15.62 19.68 -6.67
N GLY A 1064 -14.43 19.85 -6.10
CA GLY A 1064 -13.26 20.46 -6.76
C GLY A 1064 -12.83 21.83 -6.24
N GLU A 1065 -13.69 22.56 -5.54
CA GLU A 1065 -13.32 23.79 -4.82
C GLU A 1065 -13.52 23.55 -3.32
N GLU A 1066 -12.51 23.84 -2.50
CA GLU A 1066 -12.64 23.80 -1.04
C GLU A 1066 -13.00 25.19 -0.50
N PRO A 1067 -14.28 25.58 -0.43
CA PRO A 1067 -14.62 26.75 0.34
C PRO A 1067 -14.38 26.43 1.82
N GLU A 1068 -13.45 27.16 2.41
CA GLU A 1068 -13.13 27.07 3.82
C GLU A 1068 -14.12 27.94 4.60
N LEU A 1069 -14.72 27.38 5.65
CA LEU A 1069 -15.53 28.18 6.57
C LEU A 1069 -14.61 29.09 7.38
N PRO A 1070 -15.00 30.36 7.64
CA PRO A 1070 -14.21 31.27 8.46
C PRO A 1070 -13.99 30.70 9.87
N GLU A 1071 -12.98 31.21 10.58
CA GLU A 1071 -12.76 30.83 11.97
C GLU A 1071 -13.77 31.53 12.88
N PHE A 1072 -14.46 30.73 13.71
CA PHE A 1072 -15.42 31.25 14.66
C PHE A 1072 -14.88 31.10 16.08
N GLN A 1073 -14.78 32.22 16.80
CA GLN A 1073 -14.41 32.21 18.22
C GLN A 1073 -15.58 31.75 19.12
N SER A 1074 -16.83 31.87 18.67
CA SER A 1074 -18.02 31.42 19.41
C SER A 1074 -18.03 29.90 19.67
N ASP A 1075 -18.30 29.49 20.90
CA ASP A 1075 -18.23 28.11 21.38
C ASP A 1075 -19.13 27.12 20.62
N ASP A 1076 -20.33 27.56 20.23
CA ASP A 1076 -21.32 26.74 19.52
C ASP A 1076 -21.03 26.63 18.01
N LEU A 1077 -20.44 27.68 17.41
CA LEU A 1077 -20.05 27.70 15.99
C LEU A 1077 -18.74 26.93 15.78
N ARG A 1078 -17.75 27.15 16.65
CA ARG A 1078 -16.43 26.47 16.63
C ARG A 1078 -16.57 24.96 16.65
N ARG A 1079 -17.33 24.43 17.61
CA ARG A 1079 -17.57 22.97 17.74
C ARG A 1079 -18.31 22.37 16.55
N LEU A 1080 -19.23 23.12 15.94
CA LEU A 1080 -19.94 22.64 14.76
C LEU A 1080 -19.05 22.65 13.53
N LYS A 1081 -18.21 23.68 13.37
CA LYS A 1081 -17.18 23.76 12.32
C LYS A 1081 -16.21 22.57 12.42
N GLU A 1082 -15.63 22.32 13.59
CA GLU A 1082 -14.70 21.20 13.81
C GLU A 1082 -15.30 19.84 13.41
N GLU A 1083 -16.59 19.61 13.69
CA GLU A 1083 -17.26 18.39 13.26
C GLU A 1083 -17.61 18.38 11.76
N ILE A 1084 -17.88 19.53 11.13
CA ILE A 1084 -18.01 19.64 9.67
C ILE A 1084 -16.67 19.28 9.00
N ASP A 1085 -15.57 19.84 9.50
CA ASP A 1085 -14.23 19.62 8.94
C ASP A 1085 -13.79 18.16 9.08
N LYS A 1086 -14.04 17.54 10.25
CA LYS A 1086 -13.83 16.09 10.44
C LYS A 1086 -14.66 15.24 9.47
N LEU A 1087 -15.93 15.59 9.26
CA LEU A 1087 -16.79 14.85 8.34
C LEU A 1087 -16.32 14.97 6.89
N ARG A 1088 -15.86 16.16 6.48
CA ARG A 1088 -15.27 16.42 5.15
C ARG A 1088 -13.99 15.62 4.94
N LEU A 1089 -13.09 15.61 5.94
CA LEU A 1089 -11.88 14.80 5.91
C LEU A 1089 -12.21 13.32 5.68
N PHE A 1090 -13.20 12.78 6.41
CA PHE A 1090 -13.63 11.40 6.20
C PHE A 1090 -14.29 11.17 4.83
N GLN A 1091 -15.03 12.14 4.27
CA GLN A 1091 -15.56 12.01 2.92
C GLN A 1091 -14.46 12.00 1.86
N GLN A 1092 -13.44 12.84 2.00
CA GLN A 1092 -12.27 12.85 1.11
C GLN A 1092 -11.53 11.51 1.17
N GLN A 1093 -11.23 11.03 2.37
CA GLN A 1093 -10.59 9.72 2.57
C GLN A 1093 -11.44 8.58 1.97
N ALA A 1094 -12.76 8.57 2.19
CA ALA A 1094 -13.64 7.57 1.61
C ALA A 1094 -13.72 7.64 0.06
N LYS A 1095 -13.61 8.84 -0.53
CA LYS A 1095 -13.51 9.02 -1.99
C LYS A 1095 -12.19 8.45 -2.52
N VAL A 1096 -11.07 8.73 -1.86
CA VAL A 1096 -9.75 8.16 -2.20
C VAL A 1096 -9.78 6.63 -2.09
N PHE A 1097 -10.34 6.09 -1.02
CA PHE A 1097 -10.50 4.64 -0.84
C PHE A 1097 -11.34 4.02 -1.95
N ARG A 1098 -12.38 4.72 -2.41
CA ARG A 1098 -13.20 4.29 -3.53
C ARG A 1098 -12.44 4.34 -4.87
N LEU A 1099 -11.59 5.34 -5.09
CA LEU A 1099 -10.75 5.42 -6.29
C LEU A 1099 -9.72 4.29 -6.33
N MET A 1100 -9.17 3.88 -5.18
CA MET A 1100 -8.25 2.73 -5.09
C MET A 1100 -8.86 1.44 -5.64
N PHE A 1101 -10.17 1.20 -5.46
CA PHE A 1101 -10.85 0.05 -6.07
C PHE A 1101 -10.89 0.10 -7.61
N PHE A 1102 -10.86 1.30 -8.22
CA PHE A 1102 -10.84 1.45 -9.68
C PHE A 1102 -9.45 1.26 -10.28
N TYR A 1103 -8.39 1.65 -9.57
CA TYR A 1103 -7.00 1.50 -10.05
C TYR A 1103 -6.46 0.07 -9.94
N ILE A 1104 -7.02 -0.78 -9.08
CA ILE A 1104 -6.66 -2.20 -8.98
C ILE A 1104 -7.36 -3.05 -10.06
N SER A 1105 -8.38 -2.50 -10.73
CA SER A 1105 -9.16 -3.19 -11.78
C SER A 1105 -8.63 -2.92 -13.21
N LEU A 1106 -7.53 -2.18 -13.36
CA LEU A 1106 -6.83 -1.83 -14.60
C LEU A 1106 -5.41 -2.40 -14.52
#